data_AF-A0A960LIC5-F1
#
_entry.id   AF-A0A960LIC5-F1
#
_cell.length_a   1.000
_cell.length_b   1.000
_cell.length_c   1.000
_cell.angle_alpha   90.00
_cell.angle_beta   90.00
_cell.angle_gamma   90.00
#
_symmetry.space_group_name_H-M   'P 1'
#
loop_
_entity.id
_entity.type
_entity.pdbx_description
1 polymer ?
#
loop_
_entity_poly.entity_id
_entity_poly.type
_entity_poly.pdbx_seq_one_letter_code
_entity_poly.pdbx_strand_id
1 'polypeptide(L)'
;MMRSVLNLALVCLLTAVSRDGIAAEVSDNLRDDQVAAWCIVPFDAKKRGPAERAAMLKELGIRRCAYDWRQEHVPSFEDEILEYQKNGIEFFAFWGQEDSAFELFQKYDLHPQIWQTAPAGAGATEAEKIAEAAAKLEPLAQKAAAIGSQLGLYNHGGWGGEPENLVAVCRQLRAMGNENVGIVYNFHHGHGHIEDWAAAFAAMKPYLLCLNLNGMVKNGEEQGKKIVPLAQGDEELAMLKVVVESGYDGPIGILDHRPETDSAETLAGNLRGLDWLRKELAEPGSGGAKPKTDSSPPPSAKEAVDSLNPAFGKALAGGMVVQARQEIRQPPLTVECRVRLNSKATYNIIVASEPKSSATHWEIFSMNGSGKLTAYFPGLTPDHVRSEIDICDGKWHAVAMQYSADKVMLWLDGKVVAEEAVTRKPGDQGASGELAFGRLVERNIGSGGMIDEVRITRGLRDDLETVATTPGGAESPQVLGYWNFDDLAATEAADRRPLEPEANPYWEHTINRDRIYDFYAKQARHFGEMPKASRPEILPQFPGIDGGTMGHWGNQNDQDTWKDGRVRDMDHGSLVSGVFRGGGKTIPRGVSVKLDEKLCAVFDPTTLNYEVAWTGNLVAWSDVRRGFMQGTPMGGEKIESPITKSTGKGDGRYLGFYRHGDQVIFSYERDGKTWLDSATAKAGVATRVVEPAEDSALAKLIKGGPANWPERLVTKGTMGKGSPYAIDTLTLPYENPWKALFFVSGIDFLPGGRIAICTIHGDVWLCDVSDENLSELTWKRFAAGLHQPLGLKVSDGVIHVMGRNQITALHDLNGDDEADFYECVSAVHETSPGGHDFITGLERDDEGRWYFASGNQGVCRVSADGQSLEVLATGFRNPNGLGITPDGKVVLTSVQEGDWTPTSAVCDVSQGGHHGAGGPKEGALGYVPPMLYFPRGVDNSSGGPTHIDSDRWGPVKGNWLHFSGGFCTAFLMMREVIDGQTQGMAVTLPGEFLSGAHRARFSPDNGQLYVVGAQGWGNYGTADGSLQRVRLVAIENFPYPISYETRDNGILLTFADPVSDELAEGKRWFAQQWNYRYGPAYGSPEFSARHPGTTGHDPVEILSVHRLDGGKR
;
A
#
# COMPACT_ATOMS: atom_id res chain seq x y z
N MET A 1 -79.25 4.18 -7.10
CA MET A 1 -79.03 4.74 -5.74
C MET A 1 -77.55 4.63 -5.44
N MET A 2 -76.93 5.78 -5.10
CA MET A 2 -75.54 6.00 -4.67
C MET A 2 -74.41 5.41 -5.51
N ARG A 3 -73.70 6.30 -6.23
CA ARG A 3 -72.23 6.39 -6.32
C ARG A 3 -71.82 7.54 -7.27
N SER A 4 -70.64 8.10 -7.00
CA SER A 4 -69.77 8.87 -7.94
C SER A 4 -70.16 10.34 -8.18
N VAL A 5 -69.29 11.35 -8.41
CA VAL A 5 -67.83 11.61 -8.36
C VAL A 5 -67.62 13.06 -8.92
N LEU A 6 -66.53 13.74 -8.52
CA LEU A 6 -65.75 14.81 -9.21
C LEU A 6 -66.05 16.34 -9.04
N ASN A 7 -65.01 17.04 -8.52
CA ASN A 7 -64.30 18.29 -8.93
C ASN A 7 -65.03 19.64 -9.17
N LEU A 8 -64.52 20.76 -8.60
CA LEU A 8 -63.45 21.63 -9.17
C LEU A 8 -63.20 22.94 -8.33
N ALA A 9 -61.92 23.28 -8.15
CA ALA A 9 -61.20 24.58 -7.93
C ALA A 9 -61.87 25.85 -7.32
N LEU A 10 -61.14 26.61 -6.47
CA LEU A 10 -60.46 27.90 -6.81
C LEU A 10 -59.84 28.67 -5.59
N VAL A 11 -58.54 28.98 -5.70
CA VAL A 11 -57.72 30.18 -5.33
C VAL A 11 -57.90 30.97 -4.01
N CYS A 12 -56.73 31.14 -3.36
CA CYS A 12 -56.21 32.08 -2.36
C CYS A 12 -56.97 33.38 -2.01
N LEU A 13 -56.98 33.72 -0.70
CA LEU A 13 -56.53 35.03 -0.19
C LEU A 13 -56.11 34.94 1.30
N LEU A 14 -54.96 35.56 1.61
CA LEU A 14 -54.33 35.67 2.92
C LEU A 14 -55.12 36.56 3.90
N THR A 15 -55.16 36.17 5.17
CA THR A 15 -55.07 37.11 6.31
C THR A 15 -54.18 36.53 7.40
N ALA A 16 -53.19 37.33 7.79
CA ALA A 16 -52.22 37.05 8.82
C ALA A 16 -52.87 37.04 10.21
N VAL A 17 -52.54 36.02 11.01
CA VAL A 17 -52.63 36.06 12.46
C VAL A 17 -51.21 35.83 13.01
N SER A 18 -50.84 36.74 13.89
CA SER A 18 -49.64 36.83 14.72
C SER A 18 -49.11 35.48 15.21
N ARG A 19 -47.87 35.15 14.81
CA ARG A 19 -47.01 34.21 15.56
C ARG A 19 -46.29 35.01 16.64
N ASP A 20 -46.91 35.07 17.82
CA ASP A 20 -46.16 35.31 19.05
C ASP A 20 -45.32 34.07 19.35
N GLY A 21 -44.06 34.32 19.72
CA GLY A 21 -42.97 33.37 19.76
C GLY A 21 -43.16 32.20 20.71
N ILE A 22 -42.92 31.00 20.17
CA ILE A 22 -42.20 29.94 20.87
C ILE A 22 -41.13 29.52 19.87
N ALA A 23 -39.86 29.83 20.17
CA ALA A 23 -38.74 29.23 19.45
C ALA A 23 -38.92 27.71 19.54
N ALA A 24 -38.84 26.99 18.42
CA ALA A 24 -38.80 25.54 18.47
C ALA A 24 -37.57 25.16 19.30
N GLU A 25 -37.79 24.66 20.53
CA GLU A 25 -36.68 24.19 21.36
C GLU A 25 -35.96 23.09 20.57
N VAL A 26 -34.68 23.33 20.31
CA VAL A 26 -33.82 22.36 19.64
C VAL A 26 -33.85 21.08 20.45
N SER A 27 -34.12 19.96 19.78
CA SER A 27 -34.32 18.65 20.41
C SER A 27 -33.23 18.33 21.45
N ASP A 28 -33.67 17.86 22.62
CA ASP A 28 -32.83 17.64 23.81
C ASP A 28 -31.67 16.65 23.56
N ASN A 29 -31.81 15.74 22.61
CA ASN A 29 -30.79 14.78 22.21
C ASN A 29 -29.57 15.39 21.48
N LEU A 30 -29.62 16.68 21.12
CA LEU A 30 -28.50 17.41 20.51
C LEU A 30 -27.68 18.21 21.53
N ARG A 31 -27.98 18.13 22.83
CA ARG A 31 -27.17 18.78 23.86
C ARG A 31 -25.83 18.05 24.06
N ASP A 32 -24.79 18.81 24.37
CA ASP A 32 -23.42 18.31 24.58
C ASP A 32 -23.34 17.18 25.62
N ASP A 33 -24.19 17.23 26.66
CA ASP A 33 -24.27 16.21 27.72
C ASP A 33 -25.09 14.96 27.33
N GLN A 34 -25.77 15.00 26.17
CA GLN A 34 -26.62 13.93 25.64
C GLN A 34 -26.00 13.20 24.44
N VAL A 35 -24.98 13.78 23.80
CA VAL A 35 -24.28 13.12 22.68
C VAL A 35 -23.32 12.04 23.17
N ALA A 36 -23.08 11.04 22.32
CA ALA A 36 -22.06 10.02 22.52
C ALA A 36 -20.81 10.31 21.68
N ALA A 37 -19.62 10.21 22.29
CA ALA A 37 -18.37 10.17 21.54
C ALA A 37 -18.25 8.81 20.83
N TRP A 38 -17.94 8.81 19.54
CA TRP A 38 -17.81 7.59 18.73
C TRP A 38 -16.48 7.55 17.98
N CYS A 39 -15.93 6.35 17.84
CA CYS A 39 -14.72 6.05 17.07
C CYS A 39 -13.42 6.64 17.64
N ILE A 40 -13.38 7.05 18.90
CA ILE A 40 -12.28 7.84 19.47
C ILE A 40 -11.16 6.99 20.11
N VAL A 41 -11.22 5.66 20.04
CA VAL A 41 -10.26 4.81 20.79
C VAL A 41 -9.04 4.46 19.91
N PRO A 42 -9.17 3.75 18.77
CA PRO A 42 -8.05 3.47 17.89
C PRO A 42 -7.65 4.68 17.02
N PHE A 43 -8.48 5.72 16.95
CA PHE A 43 -8.24 6.90 16.12
C PHE A 43 -7.74 8.13 16.89
N ASP A 44 -7.63 8.06 18.22
CA ASP A 44 -6.99 9.14 18.98
C ASP A 44 -5.50 9.20 18.66
N ALA A 45 -5.05 10.25 17.98
CA ALA A 45 -3.64 10.45 17.65
C ALA A 45 -2.72 10.45 18.88
N LYS A 46 -3.25 10.81 20.07
CA LYS A 46 -2.50 10.76 21.33
C LYS A 46 -2.46 9.36 21.96
N LYS A 47 -3.23 8.41 21.44
CA LYS A 47 -3.32 7.03 21.94
C LYS A 47 -3.57 6.98 23.45
N ARG A 48 -4.48 7.83 23.94
CA ARG A 48 -4.75 7.97 25.37
C ARG A 48 -5.09 6.62 26.00
N GLY A 49 -4.61 6.40 27.22
CA GLY A 49 -5.06 5.28 28.04
C GLY A 49 -6.47 5.50 28.62
N PRO A 50 -7.07 4.48 29.26
CA PRO A 50 -8.41 4.56 29.86
C PRO A 50 -8.68 5.80 30.72
N ALA A 51 -7.77 6.10 31.67
CA ALA A 51 -7.94 7.23 32.59
C ALA A 51 -7.87 8.59 31.88
N GLU A 52 -6.97 8.74 30.91
CA GLU A 52 -6.79 9.97 30.15
C GLU A 52 -7.97 10.23 29.22
N ARG A 53 -8.55 9.18 28.63
CA ARG A 53 -9.74 9.29 27.78
C ARG A 53 -10.98 9.65 28.59
N ALA A 54 -11.16 9.02 29.75
CA ALA A 54 -12.22 9.37 30.68
C ALA A 54 -12.11 10.83 31.16
N ALA A 55 -10.90 11.30 31.47
CA ALA A 55 -10.67 12.70 31.81
C ALA A 55 -11.02 13.65 30.64
N MET A 56 -10.59 13.32 29.42
CA MET A 56 -10.86 14.11 28.22
C MET A 56 -12.37 14.24 27.94
N LEU A 57 -13.12 13.14 27.98
CA LEU A 57 -14.58 13.16 27.78
C LEU A 57 -15.28 14.02 28.84
N LYS A 58 -14.87 13.89 30.11
CA LYS A 58 -15.39 14.68 31.21
C LYS A 58 -15.11 16.18 31.06
N GLU A 59 -13.91 16.54 30.63
CA GLU A 59 -13.52 17.93 30.36
C GLU A 59 -14.34 18.55 29.22
N LEU A 60 -14.65 17.77 28.20
CA LEU A 60 -15.52 18.18 27.09
C LEU A 60 -17.01 18.21 27.45
N GLY A 61 -17.39 17.71 28.63
CA GLY A 61 -18.78 17.61 29.06
C GLY A 61 -19.56 16.44 28.41
N ILE A 62 -18.88 15.56 27.68
CA ILE A 62 -19.49 14.38 27.04
C ILE A 62 -19.61 13.27 28.08
N ARG A 63 -20.83 12.72 28.22
CA ARG A 63 -21.16 11.72 29.25
C ARG A 63 -21.39 10.32 28.70
N ARG A 64 -21.25 10.09 27.40
CA ARG A 64 -21.46 8.80 26.75
C ARG A 64 -20.30 8.49 25.81
N CYS A 65 -19.83 7.26 25.82
CA CYS A 65 -18.85 6.77 24.85
C CYS A 65 -19.34 5.50 24.17
N ALA A 66 -19.38 5.52 22.84
CA ALA A 66 -19.46 4.32 22.02
C ALA A 66 -18.02 3.83 21.78
N TYR A 67 -17.71 2.65 22.31
CA TYR A 67 -16.34 2.13 22.40
C TYR A 67 -16.02 1.25 21.20
N ASP A 68 -15.09 1.70 20.36
CA ASP A 68 -14.45 0.89 19.34
C ASP A 68 -13.08 0.40 19.81
N TRP A 69 -12.59 -0.71 19.25
CA TRP A 69 -11.40 -1.37 19.79
C TRP A 69 -10.62 -2.14 18.74
N ARG A 70 -9.42 -2.59 19.15
CA ARG A 70 -8.46 -3.42 18.42
C ARG A 70 -7.82 -4.38 19.42
N GLN A 71 -7.13 -5.40 18.94
CA GLN A 71 -6.61 -6.48 19.80
C GLN A 71 -5.70 -5.97 20.94
N GLU A 72 -4.96 -4.89 20.73
CA GLU A 72 -4.15 -4.23 21.75
C GLU A 72 -4.93 -3.65 22.94
N HIS A 73 -6.23 -3.39 22.79
CA HIS A 73 -7.08 -2.78 23.83
C HIS A 73 -7.77 -3.81 24.72
N VAL A 74 -7.81 -5.09 24.32
CA VAL A 74 -8.46 -6.17 25.08
C VAL A 74 -7.97 -6.25 26.53
N PRO A 75 -6.65 -6.14 26.82
CA PRO A 75 -6.16 -6.18 28.21
C PRO A 75 -6.66 -5.03 29.10
N SER A 76 -7.12 -3.91 28.51
CA SER A 76 -7.51 -2.70 29.25
C SER A 76 -9.03 -2.45 29.31
N PHE A 77 -9.87 -3.38 28.84
CA PHE A 77 -11.34 -3.18 28.87
C PHE A 77 -11.89 -2.94 30.27
N GLU A 78 -11.41 -3.68 31.27
CA GLU A 78 -11.86 -3.51 32.66
C GLU A 78 -11.47 -2.14 33.21
N ASP A 79 -10.25 -1.68 32.92
CA ASP A 79 -9.78 -0.34 33.32
C ASP A 79 -10.62 0.78 32.67
N GLU A 80 -11.03 0.59 31.41
CA GLU A 80 -11.90 1.56 30.71
C GLU A 80 -13.28 1.65 31.38
N ILE A 81 -13.89 0.51 31.71
CA ILE A 81 -15.16 0.47 32.44
C ILE A 81 -15.04 1.19 33.78
N LEU A 82 -14.00 0.90 34.56
CA LEU A 82 -13.79 1.48 35.87
C LEU A 82 -13.54 2.99 35.82
N GLU A 83 -12.74 3.46 34.87
CA GLU A 83 -12.48 4.89 34.71
C GLU A 83 -13.70 5.65 34.17
N TYR A 84 -14.53 5.03 33.32
CA TYR A 84 -15.81 5.62 32.91
C TYR A 84 -16.78 5.74 34.08
N GLN A 85 -16.96 4.69 34.88
CA GLN A 85 -17.81 4.73 36.08
C GLN A 85 -17.34 5.80 37.07
N LYS A 86 -16.03 5.87 37.33
CA LYS A 86 -15.41 6.87 38.20
C LYS A 86 -15.62 8.30 37.73
N ASN A 87 -15.70 8.53 36.42
CA ASN A 87 -15.87 9.85 35.84
C ASN A 87 -17.32 10.17 35.45
N GLY A 88 -18.27 9.26 35.71
CA GLY A 88 -19.68 9.44 35.37
C GLY A 88 -19.95 9.40 33.87
N ILE A 89 -19.16 8.62 33.13
CA ILE A 89 -19.31 8.38 31.70
C ILE A 89 -20.04 7.04 31.52
N GLU A 90 -21.09 7.05 30.74
CA GLU A 90 -21.85 5.89 30.33
C GLU A 90 -21.07 5.14 29.22
N PHE A 91 -20.80 3.86 29.46
CA PHE A 91 -20.31 2.93 28.44
C PHE A 91 -21.50 2.61 27.51
N PHE A 92 -21.75 3.50 26.57
CA PHE A 92 -23.01 3.61 25.84
C PHE A 92 -23.17 2.54 24.75
N ALA A 93 -22.09 2.24 24.03
CA ALA A 93 -22.10 1.22 22.98
C ALA A 93 -20.74 0.52 22.87
N PHE A 94 -20.72 -0.64 22.21
CA PHE A 94 -19.53 -1.44 21.95
C PHE A 94 -19.52 -1.92 20.49
N TRP A 95 -18.40 -1.71 19.81
CA TRP A 95 -18.21 -2.14 18.41
C TRP A 95 -17.80 -3.61 18.31
N GLY A 96 -18.54 -4.40 17.52
CA GLY A 96 -18.18 -5.78 17.24
C GLY A 96 -18.41 -6.74 18.40
N GLN A 97 -17.65 -7.83 18.43
CA GLN A 97 -17.80 -8.92 19.39
C GLN A 97 -16.45 -9.29 19.98
N GLU A 98 -16.38 -9.39 21.31
CA GLU A 98 -15.23 -9.93 22.03
C GLU A 98 -15.70 -10.52 23.36
N ASP A 99 -15.44 -11.81 23.58
CA ASP A 99 -16.04 -12.55 24.70
C ASP A 99 -15.68 -11.96 26.06
N SER A 100 -14.42 -11.53 26.23
CA SER A 100 -13.96 -10.88 27.46
C SER A 100 -14.74 -9.59 27.77
N ALA A 101 -15.15 -8.81 26.77
CA ALA A 101 -15.97 -7.62 27.00
C ALA A 101 -17.38 -7.99 27.49
N PHE A 102 -18.00 -9.03 26.93
CA PHE A 102 -19.32 -9.50 27.36
C PHE A 102 -19.31 -10.05 28.79
N GLU A 103 -18.25 -10.76 29.18
CA GLU A 103 -18.04 -11.20 30.57
C GLU A 103 -17.94 -10.00 31.51
N LEU A 104 -17.23 -8.95 31.11
CA LEU A 104 -17.13 -7.70 31.88
C LEU A 104 -18.46 -6.97 31.94
N PHE A 105 -19.24 -6.91 30.87
CA PHE A 105 -20.59 -6.30 30.90
C PHE A 105 -21.50 -7.01 31.89
N GLN A 106 -21.44 -8.35 31.97
CA GLN A 106 -22.15 -9.11 33.01
C GLN A 106 -21.61 -8.84 34.41
N LYS A 107 -20.28 -8.80 34.58
CA LYS A 107 -19.62 -8.54 35.87
C LYS A 107 -19.98 -7.18 36.45
N TYR A 108 -20.11 -6.16 35.61
CA TYR A 108 -20.37 -4.77 36.00
C TYR A 108 -21.82 -4.31 35.79
N ASP A 109 -22.73 -5.22 35.43
CA ASP A 109 -24.15 -4.93 35.14
C ASP A 109 -24.33 -3.79 34.12
N LEU A 110 -23.58 -3.87 33.02
CA LEU A 110 -23.62 -2.91 31.92
C LEU A 110 -24.44 -3.45 30.75
N HIS A 111 -25.17 -2.55 30.10
CA HIS A 111 -26.05 -2.88 28.97
C HIS A 111 -25.77 -1.99 27.73
N PRO A 112 -24.53 -1.95 27.22
CA PRO A 112 -24.19 -1.13 26.06
C PRO A 112 -24.95 -1.60 24.81
N GLN A 113 -25.27 -0.69 23.89
CA GLN A 113 -25.67 -1.14 22.55
C GLN A 113 -24.51 -1.89 21.89
N ILE A 114 -24.77 -3.04 21.29
CA ILE A 114 -23.77 -3.81 20.53
C ILE A 114 -23.90 -3.43 19.06
N TRP A 115 -22.87 -2.86 18.47
CA TRP A 115 -22.90 -2.36 17.10
C TRP A 115 -22.16 -3.33 16.18
N GLN A 116 -22.84 -3.81 15.14
CA GLN A 116 -22.29 -4.77 14.19
C GLN A 116 -22.77 -4.45 12.78
N THR A 117 -21.87 -4.51 11.80
CA THR A 117 -22.25 -4.37 10.39
C THR A 117 -23.20 -5.48 9.96
N ALA A 118 -24.25 -5.15 9.21
CA ALA A 118 -25.09 -6.16 8.60
C ALA A 118 -24.32 -6.88 7.47
N PRO A 119 -24.14 -8.21 7.52
CA PRO A 119 -23.48 -8.92 6.44
C PRO A 119 -24.38 -8.96 5.21
N ALA A 120 -23.79 -8.95 4.01
CA ALA A 120 -24.52 -9.37 2.83
C ALA A 120 -24.83 -10.87 2.93
N GLY A 121 -26.11 -11.24 2.84
CA GLY A 121 -26.46 -12.64 2.62
C GLY A 121 -25.92 -13.12 1.26
N ALA A 122 -25.52 -14.39 1.18
CA ALA A 122 -25.08 -15.04 -0.05
C ALA A 122 -26.25 -15.58 -0.90
N GLY A 123 -27.49 -15.43 -0.42
CA GLY A 123 -28.71 -15.79 -1.14
C GLY A 123 -28.81 -15.20 -2.56
N ALA A 124 -29.43 -15.97 -3.46
CA ALA A 124 -29.58 -15.59 -4.88
C ALA A 124 -30.67 -14.52 -5.08
N THR A 125 -31.64 -14.45 -4.18
CA THR A 125 -32.73 -13.46 -4.17
C THR A 125 -32.65 -12.53 -2.96
N GLU A 126 -33.29 -11.36 -3.05
CA GLU A 126 -33.30 -10.38 -1.97
C GLU A 126 -33.88 -10.93 -0.66
N ALA A 127 -34.95 -11.72 -0.75
CA ALA A 127 -35.55 -12.37 0.41
C ALA A 127 -34.61 -13.39 1.08
N GLU A 128 -33.85 -14.15 0.28
CA GLU A 128 -32.84 -15.08 0.81
C GLU A 128 -31.67 -14.34 1.45
N LYS A 129 -31.22 -13.23 0.85
CA LYS A 129 -30.16 -12.39 1.44
C LYS A 129 -30.57 -11.84 2.80
N ILE A 130 -31.79 -11.34 2.92
CA ILE A 130 -32.37 -10.85 4.18
C ILE A 130 -32.45 -11.98 5.22
N ALA A 131 -32.97 -13.15 4.82
CA ALA A 131 -33.13 -14.29 5.72
C ALA A 131 -31.78 -14.80 6.24
N GLU A 132 -30.78 -14.90 5.37
CA GLU A 132 -29.44 -15.35 5.75
C GLU A 132 -28.69 -14.31 6.59
N ALA A 133 -28.80 -13.03 6.25
CA ALA A 133 -28.22 -11.95 7.06
C ALA A 133 -28.83 -11.93 8.47
N ALA A 134 -30.16 -12.10 8.58
CA ALA A 134 -30.84 -12.25 9.86
C ALA A 134 -30.38 -13.50 10.62
N ALA A 135 -30.30 -14.66 9.97
CA ALA A 135 -29.83 -15.89 10.61
C ALA A 135 -28.39 -15.78 11.13
N LYS A 136 -27.50 -15.08 10.41
CA LYS A 136 -26.12 -14.83 10.84
C LYS A 136 -26.03 -13.90 12.06
N LEU A 137 -26.95 -12.95 12.17
CA LEU A 137 -26.98 -11.96 13.25
C LEU A 137 -27.78 -12.43 14.48
N GLU A 138 -28.67 -13.40 14.32
CA GLU A 138 -29.52 -13.92 15.39
C GLU A 138 -28.72 -14.37 16.64
N PRO A 139 -27.63 -15.15 16.54
CA PRO A 139 -26.85 -15.52 17.72
C PRO A 139 -26.32 -14.31 18.49
N LEU A 140 -25.90 -13.25 17.79
CA LEU A 140 -25.45 -12.01 18.43
C LEU A 140 -26.63 -11.24 19.04
N ALA A 141 -27.79 -11.21 18.37
CA ALA A 141 -28.99 -10.58 18.91
C ALA A 141 -29.42 -11.24 20.23
N GLN A 142 -29.40 -12.57 20.28
CA GLN A 142 -29.67 -13.36 21.48
C GLN A 142 -28.62 -13.13 22.58
N LYS A 143 -27.33 -13.09 22.20
CA LYS A 143 -26.23 -12.80 23.13
C LYS A 143 -26.35 -11.40 23.75
N ALA A 144 -26.69 -10.39 22.95
CA ALA A 144 -26.96 -9.04 23.43
C ALA A 144 -28.20 -9.01 24.34
N ALA A 145 -29.28 -9.70 23.96
CA ALA A 145 -30.50 -9.78 24.78
C ALA A 145 -30.23 -10.41 26.15
N ALA A 146 -29.37 -11.43 26.21
CA ALA A 146 -29.01 -12.11 27.46
C ALA A 146 -28.31 -11.20 28.49
N ILE A 147 -27.69 -10.11 28.02
CA ILE A 147 -27.09 -9.07 28.88
C ILE A 147 -27.91 -7.78 28.87
N GLY A 148 -29.21 -7.84 28.55
CA GLY A 148 -30.09 -6.66 28.55
C GLY A 148 -29.78 -5.61 27.47
N SER A 149 -28.91 -5.93 26.51
CA SER A 149 -28.41 -5.00 25.50
C SER A 149 -29.18 -5.08 24.18
N GLN A 150 -29.14 -4.00 23.41
CA GLN A 150 -29.69 -3.94 22.06
C GLN A 150 -28.61 -4.21 21.01
N LEU A 151 -28.98 -4.87 19.90
CA LEU A 151 -28.12 -5.04 18.73
C LEU A 151 -28.44 -3.95 17.69
N GLY A 152 -27.47 -3.09 17.40
CA GLY A 152 -27.52 -2.08 16.36
C GLY A 152 -26.86 -2.54 15.07
N LEU A 153 -27.65 -2.62 14.00
CA LEU A 153 -27.16 -2.87 12.65
C LEU A 153 -26.50 -1.60 12.11
N TYR A 154 -25.19 -1.65 11.94
CA TYR A 154 -24.36 -0.51 11.56
C TYR A 154 -24.19 -0.43 10.04
N ASN A 155 -24.42 0.73 9.42
CA ASN A 155 -24.22 0.93 7.99
C ASN A 155 -22.74 1.15 7.64
N HIS A 156 -22.16 0.31 6.79
CA HIS A 156 -20.75 0.41 6.38
C HIS A 156 -20.58 0.08 4.88
N GLY A 157 -21.31 0.80 4.03
CA GLY A 157 -21.32 0.62 2.58
C GLY A 157 -21.77 -0.78 2.11
N GLY A 158 -21.86 -0.97 0.79
CA GLY A 158 -22.34 -2.23 0.20
C GLY A 158 -23.78 -2.59 0.61
N TRP A 159 -24.18 -3.84 0.37
CA TRP A 159 -25.59 -4.27 0.57
C TRP A 159 -26.13 -4.03 1.99
N GLY A 160 -25.32 -4.32 3.02
CA GLY A 160 -25.69 -4.10 4.42
C GLY A 160 -25.56 -2.66 4.90
N GLY A 161 -25.12 -1.75 4.03
CA GLY A 161 -25.10 -0.30 4.27
C GLY A 161 -26.37 0.42 3.82
N GLU A 162 -27.16 -0.21 2.94
CA GLU A 162 -28.37 0.40 2.37
C GLU A 162 -29.52 0.46 3.40
N PRO A 163 -30.18 1.62 3.59
CA PRO A 163 -31.28 1.83 4.53
C PRO A 163 -32.40 0.79 4.44
N GLU A 164 -32.84 0.45 3.22
CA GLU A 164 -33.91 -0.51 2.97
C GLU A 164 -33.56 -1.92 3.44
N ASN A 165 -32.31 -2.31 3.27
CA ASN A 165 -31.83 -3.65 3.63
C ASN A 165 -31.67 -3.75 5.14
N LEU A 166 -31.13 -2.71 5.78
CA LEU A 166 -31.07 -2.61 7.25
C LEU A 166 -32.47 -2.73 7.87
N VAL A 167 -33.46 -2.01 7.34
CA VAL A 167 -34.86 -2.10 7.80
C VAL A 167 -35.42 -3.50 7.58
N ALA A 168 -35.17 -4.12 6.42
CA ALA A 168 -35.65 -5.45 6.12
C ALA A 168 -35.05 -6.53 7.06
N VAL A 169 -33.75 -6.45 7.33
CA VAL A 169 -33.07 -7.36 8.26
C VAL A 169 -33.56 -7.15 9.70
N CYS A 170 -33.75 -5.91 10.15
CA CYS A 170 -34.36 -5.64 11.45
C CYS A 170 -35.76 -6.25 11.56
N ARG A 171 -36.61 -6.09 10.55
CA ARG A 171 -37.96 -6.69 10.52
C ARG A 171 -37.90 -8.20 10.61
N GLN A 172 -37.00 -8.83 9.86
CA GLN A 172 -36.83 -10.27 9.87
C GLN A 172 -36.35 -10.78 11.24
N LEU A 173 -35.36 -10.13 11.85
CA LEU A 173 -34.86 -10.48 13.18
C LEU A 173 -35.93 -10.35 14.27
N ARG A 174 -36.73 -9.27 14.24
CA ARG A 174 -37.87 -9.10 15.17
C ARG A 174 -38.95 -10.16 14.94
N ALA A 175 -39.25 -10.50 13.69
CA ALA A 175 -40.18 -11.60 13.36
C ALA A 175 -39.67 -12.96 13.86
N MET A 176 -38.35 -13.13 14.00
CA MET A 176 -37.70 -14.31 14.61
C MET A 176 -37.69 -14.26 16.16
N GLY A 177 -38.25 -13.22 16.78
CA GLY A 177 -38.35 -13.05 18.24
C GLY A 177 -37.25 -12.17 18.85
N ASN A 178 -36.37 -11.57 18.05
CA ASN A 178 -35.29 -10.70 18.53
C ASN A 178 -35.74 -9.22 18.54
N GLU A 179 -36.60 -8.86 19.50
CA GLU A 179 -37.15 -7.50 19.63
C GLU A 179 -36.10 -6.44 20.02
N ASN A 180 -34.93 -6.85 20.51
CA ASN A 180 -33.82 -5.97 20.92
C ASN A 180 -32.96 -5.47 19.74
N VAL A 181 -33.37 -5.67 18.49
CA VAL A 181 -32.60 -5.27 17.29
C VAL A 181 -33.10 -3.94 16.73
N GLY A 182 -32.17 -3.09 16.31
CA GLY A 182 -32.44 -1.85 15.56
C GLY A 182 -31.25 -1.42 14.70
N ILE A 183 -31.23 -0.16 14.26
CA ILE A 183 -30.29 0.40 13.29
C ILE A 183 -29.41 1.45 13.97
N VAL A 184 -28.13 1.46 13.64
CA VAL A 184 -27.20 2.55 13.98
C VAL A 184 -26.70 3.13 12.67
N TYR A 185 -27.08 4.38 12.39
CA TYR A 185 -26.78 4.99 11.10
C TYR A 185 -25.72 6.08 11.22
N ASN A 186 -24.76 6.08 10.31
CA ASN A 186 -23.61 6.98 10.27
C ASN A 186 -23.65 7.79 9.00
N PHE A 187 -23.63 9.11 9.15
CA PHE A 187 -23.68 10.06 8.05
C PHE A 187 -22.58 9.82 7.01
N HIS A 188 -21.32 9.61 7.42
CA HIS A 188 -20.20 9.42 6.48
C HIS A 188 -20.30 8.18 5.59
N HIS A 189 -21.07 7.16 6.00
CA HIS A 189 -21.38 6.00 5.15
C HIS A 189 -22.63 6.19 4.29
N GLY A 190 -23.36 7.29 4.48
CA GLY A 190 -24.62 7.62 3.79
C GLY A 190 -24.49 8.68 2.70
N HIS A 191 -23.30 8.94 2.15
CA HIS A 191 -23.09 9.95 1.08
C HIS A 191 -23.98 9.70 -0.15
N GLY A 192 -24.21 8.43 -0.51
CA GLY A 192 -25.11 8.05 -1.58
C GLY A 192 -26.59 8.38 -1.32
N HIS A 193 -26.95 8.66 -0.06
CA HIS A 193 -28.32 8.92 0.36
C HIS A 193 -28.59 10.39 0.75
N ILE A 194 -27.73 11.32 0.34
CA ILE A 194 -27.98 12.75 0.58
C ILE A 194 -29.26 13.19 -0.15
N GLU A 195 -29.45 12.74 -1.39
CA GLU A 195 -30.57 13.19 -2.24
C GLU A 195 -31.93 12.59 -1.83
N ASP A 196 -31.94 11.38 -1.28
CA ASP A 196 -33.14 10.66 -0.83
C ASP A 196 -33.25 10.55 0.70
N TRP A 197 -32.42 11.29 1.45
CA TRP A 197 -32.30 11.21 2.92
C TRP A 197 -33.63 11.25 3.66
N ALA A 198 -34.56 12.12 3.26
CA ALA A 198 -35.87 12.24 3.92
C ALA A 198 -36.68 10.94 3.85
N ALA A 199 -36.63 10.23 2.72
CA ALA A 199 -37.32 8.96 2.54
C ALA A 199 -36.60 7.83 3.29
N ALA A 200 -35.27 7.75 3.16
CA ALA A 200 -34.44 6.77 3.84
C ALA A 200 -34.58 6.88 5.37
N PHE A 201 -34.47 8.09 5.91
CA PHE A 201 -34.62 8.35 7.34
C PHE A 201 -36.02 8.01 7.85
N ALA A 202 -37.08 8.39 7.12
CA ALA A 202 -38.45 8.04 7.51
C ALA A 202 -38.67 6.52 7.58
N ALA A 203 -38.06 5.75 6.68
CA ALA A 203 -38.12 4.28 6.69
C ALA A 203 -37.34 3.68 7.86
N MET A 204 -36.17 4.24 8.20
CA MET A 204 -35.31 3.77 9.28
C MET A 204 -35.79 4.18 10.67
N LYS A 205 -36.45 5.34 10.82
CA LYS A 205 -36.82 5.93 12.12
C LYS A 205 -37.45 4.95 13.12
N PRO A 206 -38.39 4.06 12.76
CA PRO A 206 -38.99 3.11 13.72
C PRO A 206 -38.01 2.07 14.30
N TYR A 207 -36.83 1.92 13.69
CA TYR A 207 -35.80 0.96 14.08
C TYR A 207 -34.52 1.64 14.59
N LEU A 208 -34.43 2.97 14.52
CA LEU A 208 -33.18 3.70 14.76
C LEU A 208 -32.82 3.76 16.26
N LEU A 209 -31.71 3.13 16.63
CA LEU A 209 -31.15 3.12 17.99
C LEU A 209 -30.18 4.28 18.26
N CYS A 210 -29.47 4.73 17.23
CA CYS A 210 -28.53 5.85 17.30
C CYS A 210 -28.26 6.44 15.91
N LEU A 211 -28.06 7.75 15.83
CA LEU A 211 -27.60 8.45 14.63
C LEU A 211 -26.26 9.13 14.88
N ASN A 212 -25.22 8.73 14.16
CA ASN A 212 -23.88 9.29 14.28
C ASN A 212 -23.64 10.37 13.19
N LEU A 213 -23.23 11.55 13.63
CA LEU A 213 -23.12 12.74 12.81
C LEU A 213 -21.66 13.08 12.48
N ASN A 214 -21.47 13.58 11.27
CA ASN A 214 -20.31 14.35 10.83
C ASN A 214 -20.81 15.40 9.81
N GLY A 215 -19.97 16.37 9.46
CA GLY A 215 -20.28 17.27 8.36
C GLY A 215 -20.32 16.51 7.04
N MET A 216 -21.29 16.82 6.18
CA MET A 216 -21.58 16.07 4.96
C MET A 216 -21.33 16.97 3.75
N VAL A 217 -20.51 16.48 2.83
CA VAL A 217 -20.18 17.19 1.59
C VAL A 217 -20.84 16.48 0.42
N LYS A 218 -21.52 17.21 -0.46
CA LYS A 218 -22.03 16.61 -1.71
C LYS A 218 -20.88 16.01 -2.51
N ASN A 219 -20.98 14.73 -2.88
CA ASN A 219 -19.91 13.93 -3.49
C ASN A 219 -18.60 13.94 -2.66
N GLY A 220 -18.72 13.98 -1.33
CA GLY A 220 -17.59 14.07 -0.40
C GLY A 220 -16.61 12.92 -0.51
N GLU A 221 -17.08 11.70 -0.79
CA GLU A 221 -16.21 10.52 -0.96
C GLU A 221 -15.28 10.67 -2.18
N GLU A 222 -15.80 11.12 -3.31
CA GLU A 222 -15.03 11.38 -4.54
C GLU A 222 -14.01 12.52 -4.37
N GLN A 223 -14.28 13.45 -3.46
CA GLN A 223 -13.45 14.63 -3.20
C GLN A 223 -12.47 14.47 -2.04
N GLY A 224 -12.36 13.27 -1.43
CA GLY A 224 -11.54 13.06 -0.23
C GLY A 224 -12.04 13.80 1.02
N LYS A 225 -13.32 14.20 1.02
CA LYS A 225 -14.02 14.90 2.11
C LYS A 225 -15.12 14.04 2.73
N LYS A 226 -14.90 12.73 2.79
CA LYS A 226 -15.84 11.75 3.36
C LYS A 226 -16.17 12.02 4.83
N ILE A 227 -15.25 12.60 5.59
CA ILE A 227 -15.47 12.93 7.00
C ILE A 227 -14.92 14.33 7.25
N VAL A 228 -15.81 15.30 7.45
CA VAL A 228 -15.43 16.66 7.86
C VAL A 228 -16.10 17.02 9.19
N PRO A 229 -15.56 17.96 9.99
CA PRO A 229 -16.19 18.39 11.22
C PRO A 229 -17.59 18.95 11.01
N LEU A 230 -18.45 18.87 12.02
CA LEU A 230 -19.79 19.47 11.96
C LEU A 230 -19.73 20.97 11.63
N ALA A 231 -20.69 21.43 10.84
CA ALA A 231 -20.79 22.76 10.25
C ALA A 231 -19.78 23.07 9.14
N GLN A 232 -18.89 22.15 8.77
CA GLN A 232 -17.95 22.33 7.64
C GLN A 232 -18.45 21.75 6.32
N GLY A 233 -19.48 20.90 6.32
CA GLY A 233 -20.10 20.43 5.10
C GLY A 233 -21.19 21.39 4.59
N ASP A 234 -21.70 21.09 3.41
CA ASP A 234 -22.77 21.84 2.74
C ASP A 234 -24.14 21.17 2.85
N GLU A 235 -24.22 19.90 3.28
CA GLU A 235 -25.45 19.12 3.27
C GLU A 235 -25.99 18.77 4.68
N GLU A 236 -25.15 18.73 5.72
CA GLU A 236 -25.57 18.21 7.04
C GLU A 236 -26.68 19.02 7.71
N LEU A 237 -26.76 20.32 7.47
CA LEU A 237 -27.82 21.17 8.04
C LEU A 237 -29.19 20.79 7.48
N ALA A 238 -29.28 20.57 6.17
CA ALA A 238 -30.52 20.13 5.52
C ALA A 238 -30.91 18.73 5.99
N MET A 239 -29.93 17.82 6.11
CA MET A 239 -30.15 16.48 6.63
C MET A 239 -30.62 16.49 8.09
N LEU A 240 -30.00 17.30 8.95
CA LEU A 240 -30.35 17.37 10.38
C LEU A 240 -31.72 18.03 10.59
N LYS A 241 -32.13 18.93 9.70
CA LYS A 241 -33.48 19.51 9.70
C LYS A 241 -34.56 18.43 9.53
N VAL A 242 -34.35 17.48 8.61
CA VAL A 242 -35.25 16.31 8.46
C VAL A 242 -35.36 15.53 9.77
N VAL A 243 -34.24 15.30 10.46
CA VAL A 243 -34.21 14.57 11.74
C VAL A 243 -35.05 15.28 12.80
N VAL A 244 -34.83 16.58 12.99
CA VAL A 244 -35.55 17.40 13.99
C VAL A 244 -37.04 17.51 13.64
N GLU A 245 -37.38 17.81 12.40
CA GLU A 245 -38.78 17.94 11.95
C GLU A 245 -39.54 16.61 12.03
N SER A 246 -38.84 15.47 11.94
CA SER A 246 -39.46 14.16 12.16
C SER A 246 -39.91 13.96 13.62
N GLY A 247 -39.33 14.68 14.57
CA GLY A 247 -39.44 14.42 16.01
C GLY A 247 -38.68 13.17 16.44
N TYR A 248 -37.42 13.01 16.02
CA TYR A 248 -36.53 11.96 16.53
C TYR A 248 -35.79 12.47 17.77
N ASP A 249 -36.00 11.82 18.90
CA ASP A 249 -35.43 12.13 20.22
C ASP A 249 -34.42 11.09 20.71
N GLY A 250 -34.05 10.13 19.86
CA GLY A 250 -33.09 9.08 20.19
C GLY A 250 -31.63 9.55 20.22
N PRO A 251 -30.68 8.69 20.67
CA PRO A 251 -29.28 9.04 20.83
C PRO A 251 -28.59 9.57 19.57
N ILE A 252 -27.70 10.55 19.77
CA ILE A 252 -26.88 11.15 18.74
C ILE A 252 -25.40 10.93 19.06
N GLY A 253 -24.63 10.44 18.09
CA GLY A 253 -23.18 10.32 18.19
C GLY A 253 -22.46 11.43 17.44
N ILE A 254 -21.31 11.87 17.96
CA ILE A 254 -20.32 12.67 17.24
C ILE A 254 -19.01 11.91 17.24
N LEU A 255 -18.29 11.92 16.11
CA LEU A 255 -17.18 10.99 15.91
C LEU A 255 -15.84 11.64 15.62
N ASP A 256 -14.77 10.91 15.94
CA ASP A 256 -13.42 11.13 15.45
C ASP A 256 -12.95 9.86 14.74
N HIS A 257 -12.85 9.89 13.41
CA HIS A 257 -12.49 8.72 12.59
C HIS A 257 -11.29 9.09 11.69
N ARG A 258 -10.32 9.79 12.28
CA ARG A 258 -9.13 10.30 11.60
C ARG A 258 -7.92 10.07 12.51
N PRO A 259 -7.05 9.09 12.22
CA PRO A 259 -5.97 8.68 13.13
C PRO A 259 -4.91 9.75 13.35
N GLU A 260 -4.90 10.80 12.55
CA GLU A 260 -3.95 11.92 12.59
C GLU A 260 -4.37 13.10 13.49
N THR A 261 -5.60 13.09 14.02
CA THR A 261 -6.12 14.20 14.86
C THR A 261 -6.24 13.84 16.34
N ASP A 262 -6.02 14.80 17.23
CA ASP A 262 -6.35 14.62 18.65
C ASP A 262 -7.87 14.56 18.80
N SER A 263 -8.40 13.46 19.32
CA SER A 263 -9.84 13.29 19.53
C SER A 263 -10.44 14.39 20.41
N ALA A 264 -9.69 14.96 21.34
CA ALA A 264 -10.17 16.08 22.14
C ALA A 264 -10.48 17.31 21.28
N GLU A 265 -9.60 17.62 20.30
CA GLU A 265 -9.76 18.75 19.39
C GLU A 265 -10.87 18.50 18.39
N THR A 266 -10.94 17.29 17.83
CA THR A 266 -12.02 16.89 16.91
C THR A 266 -13.38 16.96 17.59
N LEU A 267 -13.53 16.37 18.78
CA LEU A 267 -14.79 16.38 19.53
C LEU A 267 -15.17 17.80 19.96
N ALA A 268 -14.24 18.62 20.44
CA ALA A 268 -14.52 20.03 20.76
C ALA A 268 -14.95 20.83 19.51
N GLY A 269 -14.32 20.57 18.36
CA GLY A 269 -14.73 21.14 17.07
C GLY A 269 -16.14 20.74 16.68
N ASN A 270 -16.47 19.45 16.82
CA ASN A 270 -17.80 18.92 16.56
C ASN A 270 -18.86 19.50 17.52
N LEU A 271 -18.55 19.71 18.81
CA LEU A 271 -19.46 20.36 19.76
C LEU A 271 -19.76 21.81 19.36
N ARG A 272 -18.75 22.59 18.97
CA ARG A 272 -18.97 23.95 18.42
C ARG A 272 -19.78 23.94 17.14
N GLY A 273 -19.48 23.01 16.22
CA GLY A 273 -20.22 22.81 15.00
C GLY A 273 -21.68 22.46 15.26
N LEU A 274 -21.92 21.58 16.23
CA LEU A 274 -23.25 21.18 16.68
C LEU A 274 -24.01 22.36 17.29
N ASP A 275 -23.39 23.16 18.16
CA ASP A 275 -24.01 24.40 18.69
C ASP A 275 -24.42 25.38 17.58
N TRP A 276 -23.59 25.54 16.55
CA TRP A 276 -23.94 26.35 15.38
C TRP A 276 -25.13 25.77 14.61
N LEU A 277 -25.12 24.47 14.34
CA LEU A 277 -26.23 23.77 13.67
C LEU A 277 -27.53 23.90 14.47
N ARG A 278 -27.47 23.77 15.81
CA ARG A 278 -28.62 23.92 16.71
C ARG A 278 -29.25 25.32 16.57
N LYS A 279 -28.43 26.37 16.53
CA LYS A 279 -28.90 27.75 16.31
C LYS A 279 -29.57 27.90 14.94
N GLU A 280 -28.93 27.46 13.87
CA GLU A 280 -29.50 27.50 12.51
C GLU A 280 -30.82 26.72 12.38
N LEU A 281 -30.95 25.61 13.11
CA LEU A 281 -32.18 24.81 13.14
C LEU A 281 -33.31 25.50 13.91
N ALA A 282 -32.99 26.24 14.99
CA ALA A 282 -33.97 27.00 15.77
C ALA A 282 -34.46 28.24 15.01
N GLU A 283 -33.52 28.98 14.42
CA GLU A 283 -33.78 30.18 13.62
C GLU A 283 -32.71 30.29 12.52
N PRO A 284 -33.08 30.15 11.23
CA PRO A 284 -32.14 30.25 10.13
C PRO A 284 -31.40 31.59 10.12
N GLY A 285 -30.07 31.55 10.05
CA GLY A 285 -29.17 32.70 10.12
C GLY A 285 -28.75 33.11 11.55
N SER A 286 -29.30 32.49 12.60
CA SER A 286 -28.97 32.82 13.99
C SER A 286 -27.62 32.23 14.48
N GLY A 287 -27.07 31.25 13.77
CA GLY A 287 -25.74 30.70 14.03
C GLY A 287 -24.61 31.65 13.66
N GLY A 288 -24.87 32.64 12.80
CA GLY A 288 -23.85 33.59 12.33
C GLY A 288 -22.79 32.91 11.46
N ALA A 289 -21.55 33.42 11.50
CA ALA A 289 -20.45 32.79 10.75
C ALA A 289 -20.19 31.37 11.26
N LYS A 290 -20.06 30.41 10.33
CA LYS A 290 -19.71 29.02 10.67
C LYS A 290 -18.47 28.98 11.58
N PRO A 291 -18.44 28.13 12.63
CA PRO A 291 -17.29 27.99 13.48
C PRO A 291 -16.07 27.67 12.62
N LYS A 292 -14.97 28.38 12.84
CA LYS A 292 -13.71 27.97 12.25
C LYS A 292 -13.30 26.66 12.92
N THR A 293 -12.73 25.74 12.16
CA THR A 293 -12.05 24.60 12.76
C THR A 293 -10.96 25.15 13.66
N ASP A 294 -11.00 24.88 14.97
CA ASP A 294 -9.88 25.20 15.90
C ASP A 294 -8.70 24.23 15.69
N SER A 295 -8.57 23.65 14.50
CA SER A 295 -7.23 23.44 14.01
C SER A 295 -6.61 24.83 13.88
N SER A 296 -5.46 25.03 14.52
CA SER A 296 -4.51 25.99 13.96
C SER A 296 -4.53 25.79 12.44
N PRO A 297 -4.58 26.86 11.62
CA PRO A 297 -4.68 26.70 10.18
C PRO A 297 -3.71 25.59 9.77
N PRO A 298 -4.16 24.59 8.99
CA PRO A 298 -3.27 23.51 8.58
C PRO A 298 -2.00 24.18 8.10
N PRO A 299 -0.82 23.79 8.63
CA PRO A 299 0.39 24.57 8.45
C PRO A 299 0.51 24.87 6.97
N SER A 300 0.58 26.16 6.63
CA SER A 300 0.74 26.54 5.23
C SER A 300 1.96 25.79 4.71
N ALA A 301 1.86 25.32 3.46
CA ALA A 301 3.00 24.71 2.79
C ALA A 301 4.22 25.62 3.01
N LYS A 302 5.39 25.01 3.26
CA LYS A 302 6.64 25.77 3.39
C LYS A 302 6.77 26.72 2.20
N GLU A 303 6.97 28.00 2.48
CA GLU A 303 7.10 29.03 1.45
C GLU A 303 8.29 29.91 1.79
N ALA A 304 9.06 30.27 0.75
CA ALA A 304 10.16 31.21 0.84
C ALA A 304 9.64 32.63 0.63
N VAL A 305 9.68 33.46 1.67
CA VAL A 305 9.24 34.88 1.60
C VAL A 305 10.39 35.83 1.87
N ASP A 306 10.29 37.10 1.49
CA ASP A 306 11.36 38.06 1.76
C ASP A 306 11.55 38.26 3.27
N SER A 307 12.82 38.16 3.72
CA SER A 307 13.18 38.42 5.11
C SER A 307 13.22 39.92 5.43
N LEU A 308 13.67 40.28 6.63
CA LEU A 308 13.76 41.64 7.19
C LEU A 308 14.23 42.70 6.19
N ASN A 309 15.27 42.37 5.42
CA ASN A 309 15.82 43.21 4.36
C ASN A 309 16.68 42.32 3.41
N PRO A 310 17.14 42.84 2.26
CA PRO A 310 17.89 42.04 1.29
C PRO A 310 19.16 41.36 1.80
N ALA A 311 19.77 41.82 2.90
CA ALA A 311 20.94 41.16 3.47
C ALA A 311 20.58 39.80 4.12
N PHE A 312 19.35 39.64 4.63
CA PHE A 312 18.84 38.42 5.28
C PHE A 312 18.12 37.47 4.31
N GLY A 313 18.11 37.75 3.00
CA GLY A 313 17.58 36.81 2.01
C GLY A 313 16.11 36.43 2.23
N LYS A 314 15.82 35.13 2.39
CA LYS A 314 14.47 34.54 2.50
C LYS A 314 14.18 34.00 3.89
N ALA A 315 12.96 34.23 4.36
CA ALA A 315 12.42 33.64 5.57
C ALA A 315 11.49 32.46 5.25
N LEU A 316 11.31 31.57 6.22
CA LEU A 316 10.27 30.55 6.21
C LEU A 316 8.92 31.16 6.57
N ALA A 317 7.95 31.09 5.65
CA ALA A 317 6.53 31.18 5.95
C ALA A 317 5.92 29.77 5.95
N GLY A 318 5.07 29.47 6.94
CA GLY A 318 4.54 28.12 7.16
C GLY A 318 5.46 27.26 8.01
N GLY A 319 5.36 25.94 7.88
CA GLY A 319 6.00 25.02 8.81
C GLY A 319 6.89 23.95 8.16
N MET A 320 8.08 23.73 8.72
CA MET A 320 9.06 22.73 8.29
C MET A 320 9.50 21.83 9.46
N VAL A 321 9.81 20.57 9.18
CA VAL A 321 10.44 19.63 10.12
C VAL A 321 11.76 19.14 9.51
N VAL A 322 12.81 19.07 10.32
CA VAL A 322 14.14 18.58 9.96
C VAL A 322 14.60 17.53 10.97
N GLN A 323 15.53 16.67 10.57
CA GLN A 323 16.24 15.83 11.54
C GLN A 323 17.20 16.69 12.36
N ALA A 324 17.32 16.38 13.63
CA ALA A 324 18.04 17.13 14.63
C ALA A 324 19.14 16.30 15.29
N ARG A 325 20.23 16.97 15.67
CA ARG A 325 21.32 16.34 16.42
C ARG A 325 20.87 16.00 17.84
N GLN A 326 21.25 14.85 18.39
CA GLN A 326 20.82 14.45 19.74
C GLN A 326 21.20 15.48 20.82
N GLU A 327 22.27 16.24 20.59
CA GLU A 327 22.79 17.24 21.51
C GLU A 327 21.83 18.42 21.74
N ILE A 328 20.83 18.65 20.87
CA ILE A 328 19.82 19.70 21.13
C ILE A 328 18.94 19.41 22.35
N ARG A 329 19.00 18.19 22.89
CA ARG A 329 18.25 17.73 24.08
C ARG A 329 18.99 18.04 25.39
N GLN A 330 20.25 18.47 25.30
CA GLN A 330 21.14 18.57 26.45
C GLN A 330 21.38 20.05 26.81
N PRO A 331 20.81 20.56 27.93
CA PRO A 331 21.23 21.85 28.46
C PRO A 331 22.68 21.77 28.99
N PRO A 332 23.45 22.88 29.01
CA PRO A 332 23.03 24.22 28.62
C PRO A 332 22.95 24.45 27.11
N LEU A 333 21.94 25.18 26.65
CA LEU A 333 21.75 25.52 25.23
C LEU A 333 21.18 26.93 25.04
N THR A 334 21.50 27.53 23.89
CA THR A 334 20.93 28.80 23.43
C THR A 334 20.27 28.60 22.06
N VAL A 335 19.00 28.98 21.93
CA VAL A 335 18.26 29.04 20.65
C VAL A 335 17.98 30.50 20.35
N GLU A 336 18.32 30.97 19.17
CA GLU A 336 17.98 32.31 18.70
C GLU A 336 17.35 32.23 17.32
N CYS A 337 16.48 33.18 17.01
CA CYS A 337 15.85 33.30 15.71
C CYS A 337 15.30 34.72 15.51
N ARG A 338 14.96 35.04 14.27
CA ARG A 338 14.14 36.18 13.92
C ARG A 338 12.72 35.71 13.65
N VAL A 339 11.75 36.47 14.14
CA VAL A 339 10.34 36.15 13.93
C VAL A 339 9.53 37.40 13.61
N ARG A 340 8.54 37.26 12.73
CA ARG A 340 7.49 38.25 12.50
C ARG A 340 6.13 37.59 12.59
N LEU A 341 5.39 37.90 13.65
CA LEU A 341 4.08 37.32 13.92
C LEU A 341 2.98 38.38 13.76
N ASN A 342 1.93 38.06 13.01
CA ASN A 342 0.89 39.04 12.63
C ASN A 342 -0.42 38.90 13.44
N SER A 343 -0.60 37.78 14.15
CA SER A 343 -1.86 37.46 14.81
C SER A 343 -1.63 36.68 16.09
N LYS A 344 -2.43 37.00 17.11
CA LYS A 344 -2.53 36.26 18.37
C LYS A 344 -3.80 35.42 18.48
N ALA A 345 -4.55 35.25 17.39
CA ALA A 345 -5.79 34.46 17.41
C ALA A 345 -5.52 32.97 17.71
N THR A 346 -4.35 32.47 17.30
CA THR A 346 -3.89 31.09 17.49
C THR A 346 -2.53 31.06 18.17
N TYR A 347 -2.04 29.87 18.52
CA TYR A 347 -0.62 29.70 18.83
C TYR A 347 0.23 30.02 17.59
N ASN A 348 1.45 30.48 17.82
CA ASN A 348 2.47 30.55 16.78
C ASN A 348 3.71 29.83 17.27
N ILE A 349 3.92 28.60 16.81
CA ILE A 349 5.15 27.86 17.11
C ILE A 349 6.31 28.46 16.33
N ILE A 350 7.39 28.80 17.01
CA ILE A 350 8.58 29.40 16.39
C ILE A 350 9.60 28.29 16.14
N VAL A 351 10.06 27.62 17.20
CA VAL A 351 10.95 26.45 17.13
C VAL A 351 10.51 25.43 18.15
N ALA A 352 10.41 24.15 17.79
CA ALA A 352 10.04 23.07 18.69
C ALA A 352 10.95 21.84 18.49
N SER A 353 11.45 21.27 19.57
CA SER A 353 12.29 20.07 19.57
C SER A 353 11.50 18.85 20.00
N GLU A 354 11.58 17.76 19.25
CA GLU A 354 10.89 16.49 19.55
C GLU A 354 9.35 16.62 19.69
N PRO A 355 8.62 15.50 19.73
CA PRO A 355 7.21 15.53 20.14
C PRO A 355 7.05 15.99 21.59
N LYS A 356 5.94 16.66 21.93
CA LYS A 356 5.55 17.11 23.28
C LYS A 356 5.43 15.99 24.30
N SER A 357 5.26 14.74 23.86
CA SER A 357 5.32 13.56 24.73
C SER A 357 6.74 13.28 25.26
N SER A 358 7.78 13.87 24.66
CA SER A 358 9.16 13.71 25.09
C SER A 358 9.46 14.51 26.37
N ALA A 359 10.06 13.85 27.36
CA ALA A 359 10.53 14.52 28.59
C ALA A 359 11.67 15.53 28.35
N THR A 360 12.33 15.49 27.19
CA THR A 360 13.37 16.45 26.76
C THR A 360 12.85 17.56 25.85
N HIS A 361 11.55 17.57 25.52
CA HIS A 361 10.95 18.57 24.66
C HIS A 361 11.17 19.99 25.20
N TRP A 362 11.47 20.89 24.27
CA TRP A 362 11.40 22.33 24.48
C TRP A 362 10.87 23.00 23.22
N GLU A 363 10.11 24.07 23.40
CA GLU A 363 9.62 24.91 22.30
C GLU A 363 9.60 26.39 22.69
N ILE A 364 9.70 27.25 21.67
CA ILE A 364 9.50 28.70 21.76
C ILE A 364 8.28 29.04 20.90
N PHE A 365 7.33 29.79 21.45
CA PHE A 365 6.09 30.13 20.76
C PHE A 365 5.44 31.41 21.31
N SER A 366 4.43 31.94 20.60
CA SER A 366 3.52 32.95 21.14
C SER A 366 2.21 32.32 21.62
N MET A 367 1.74 32.69 22.81
CA MET A 367 0.45 32.23 23.34
C MET A 367 -0.75 32.69 22.49
N ASN A 368 -1.73 31.80 22.30
CA ASN A 368 -3.02 32.18 21.74
C ASN A 368 -3.74 33.20 22.65
N GLY A 369 -4.59 34.03 22.06
CA GLY A 369 -5.32 35.13 22.70
C GLY A 369 -4.47 36.33 23.12
N SER A 370 -3.27 36.10 23.66
CA SER A 370 -2.43 37.14 24.28
C SER A 370 -1.21 37.55 23.44
N GLY A 371 -0.68 36.66 22.59
CA GLY A 371 0.53 36.89 21.80
C GLY A 371 1.83 36.87 22.62
N LYS A 372 1.76 36.49 23.90
CA LYS A 372 2.90 36.51 24.82
C LYS A 372 3.98 35.52 24.40
N LEU A 373 5.24 35.98 24.27
CA LEU A 373 6.39 35.10 24.04
C LEU A 373 6.58 34.15 25.21
N THR A 374 6.63 32.85 24.92
CA THR A 374 6.63 31.76 25.90
C THR A 374 7.57 30.65 25.45
N ALA A 375 8.18 29.97 26.41
CA ALA A 375 8.78 28.66 26.20
C ALA A 375 8.10 27.58 27.05
N TYR A 376 8.00 26.38 26.51
CA TYR A 376 7.35 25.23 27.15
C TYR A 376 8.28 24.03 27.23
N PHE A 377 8.24 23.34 28.37
CA PHE A 377 9.10 22.23 28.75
C PHE A 377 8.31 21.22 29.61
N PRO A 378 7.71 20.16 29.03
CA PRO A 378 6.91 19.20 29.79
C PRO A 378 7.71 18.48 30.88
N GLY A 379 9.02 18.30 30.68
CA GLY A 379 9.94 17.68 31.64
C GLY A 379 10.43 18.58 32.79
N LEU A 380 10.03 19.86 32.84
CA LEU A 380 10.44 20.80 33.88
C LEU A 380 9.26 21.23 34.77
N THR A 381 9.59 21.74 35.95
CA THR A 381 8.66 22.42 36.87
C THR A 381 9.24 23.79 37.25
N PRO A 382 8.53 24.91 36.99
CA PRO A 382 7.31 24.99 36.17
C PRO A 382 7.59 24.58 34.72
N ASP A 383 6.55 24.13 34.01
CA ASP A 383 6.66 23.64 32.63
C ASP A 383 6.57 24.78 31.60
N HIS A 384 6.29 26.01 32.02
CA HIS A 384 6.26 27.19 31.16
C HIS A 384 7.09 28.32 31.75
N VAL A 385 7.82 29.02 30.87
CA VAL A 385 8.43 30.31 31.15
C VAL A 385 7.83 31.33 30.20
N ARG A 386 7.17 32.35 30.75
CA ARG A 386 6.31 33.28 29.98
C ARG A 386 6.77 34.71 30.21
N SER A 387 6.89 35.47 29.13
CA SER A 387 7.03 36.92 29.19
C SER A 387 5.67 37.61 29.29
N GLU A 388 5.68 38.90 29.62
CA GLU A 388 4.48 39.76 29.57
C GLU A 388 4.30 40.49 28.23
N ILE A 389 5.14 40.20 27.23
CA ILE A 389 5.21 40.98 25.98
C ILE A 389 4.50 40.25 24.84
N ASP A 390 3.51 40.93 24.24
CA ASP A 390 2.86 40.54 22.99
C ASP A 390 3.81 40.76 21.82
N ILE A 391 4.25 39.67 21.17
CA ILE A 391 5.15 39.70 19.99
C ILE A 391 4.39 39.55 18.66
N CYS A 392 3.06 39.55 18.68
CA CYS A 392 2.20 39.42 17.51
C CYS A 392 1.78 40.78 16.93
N ASP A 393 2.73 41.72 16.83
CA ASP A 393 2.50 43.10 16.40
C ASP A 393 2.79 43.36 14.90
N GLY A 394 3.15 42.31 14.17
CA GLY A 394 3.50 42.36 12.75
C GLY A 394 4.87 42.95 12.45
N LYS A 395 5.74 43.15 13.45
CA LYS A 395 7.14 43.58 13.27
C LYS A 395 8.11 42.40 13.41
N TRP A 396 9.31 42.57 12.88
CA TRP A 396 10.40 41.62 13.08
C TRP A 396 11.01 41.82 14.47
N HIS A 397 11.10 40.74 15.21
CA HIS A 397 11.75 40.66 16.51
C HIS A 397 12.89 39.65 16.48
N ALA A 398 13.97 39.93 17.22
CA ALA A 398 14.98 38.95 17.57
C ALA A 398 14.57 38.26 18.87
N VAL A 399 14.36 36.94 18.82
CA VAL A 399 13.92 36.12 19.95
C VAL A 399 15.01 35.13 20.29
N ALA A 400 15.31 34.97 21.57
CA ALA A 400 16.17 33.89 22.03
C ALA A 400 15.69 33.23 23.32
N MET A 401 16.07 31.97 23.49
CA MET A 401 15.86 31.18 24.70
C MET A 401 17.20 30.63 25.16
N GLN A 402 17.50 30.81 26.44
CA GLN A 402 18.63 30.21 27.12
C GLN A 402 18.13 29.23 28.16
N TYR A 403 18.59 27.98 28.08
CA TYR A 403 18.13 26.88 28.92
C TYR A 403 19.31 26.17 29.57
N SER A 404 19.38 26.18 30.91
CA SER A 404 20.32 25.42 31.73
C SER A 404 19.58 24.39 32.60
N ALA A 405 20.31 23.59 33.38
CA ALA A 405 19.72 22.56 34.24
C ALA A 405 18.78 23.11 35.32
N ASP A 406 18.94 24.38 35.70
CA ASP A 406 18.29 25.04 36.84
C ASP A 406 17.56 26.34 36.47
N LYS A 407 17.69 26.82 35.23
CA LYS A 407 17.15 28.11 34.82
C LYS A 407 16.77 28.17 33.34
N VAL A 408 15.71 28.91 33.03
CA VAL A 408 15.36 29.29 31.66
C VAL A 408 15.17 30.80 31.57
N MET A 409 15.73 31.41 30.52
CA MET A 409 15.60 32.84 30.22
C MET A 409 15.10 33.06 28.80
N LEU A 410 14.17 34.00 28.62
CA LEU A 410 13.69 34.46 27.33
C LEU A 410 14.20 35.87 27.05
N TRP A 411 14.65 36.07 25.82
CA TRP A 411 15.18 37.33 25.32
C TRP A 411 14.33 37.82 24.16
N LEU A 412 14.09 39.13 24.13
CA LEU A 412 13.46 39.84 23.03
C LEU A 412 14.26 41.10 22.73
N ASP A 413 14.70 41.25 21.48
CA ASP A 413 15.44 42.41 20.97
C ASP A 413 16.60 42.84 21.90
N GLY A 414 17.37 41.85 22.35
CA GLY A 414 18.56 42.03 23.18
C GLY A 414 18.30 42.27 24.66
N LYS A 415 17.07 42.11 25.15
CA LYS A 415 16.71 42.25 26.57
C LYS A 415 16.12 40.97 27.12
N VAL A 416 16.45 40.62 28.37
CA VAL A 416 15.75 39.56 29.11
C VAL A 416 14.32 40.03 29.40
N VAL A 417 13.34 39.23 29.01
CA VAL A 417 11.90 39.52 29.17
C VAL A 417 11.17 38.50 30.03
N ALA A 418 11.80 37.37 30.33
CA ALA A 418 11.38 36.43 31.36
C ALA A 418 12.60 35.64 31.86
N GLU A 419 12.63 35.35 33.15
CA GLU A 419 13.65 34.53 33.80
C GLU A 419 12.96 33.73 34.91
N GLU A 420 13.09 32.41 34.87
CA GLU A 420 12.43 31.52 35.83
C GLU A 420 13.38 30.39 36.24
N ALA A 421 13.38 30.05 37.54
CA ALA A 421 14.09 28.89 38.06
C ALA A 421 13.28 27.62 37.76
N VAL A 422 13.96 26.56 37.30
CA VAL A 422 13.32 25.32 36.88
C VAL A 422 13.96 24.11 37.54
N THR A 423 13.17 23.05 37.76
CA THR A 423 13.68 21.76 38.25
C THR A 423 13.19 20.64 37.34
N ARG A 424 14.08 19.70 37.01
CA ARG A 424 13.77 18.58 36.12
C ARG A 424 12.97 17.49 36.83
N LYS A 425 11.90 17.03 36.19
CA LYS A 425 11.07 15.91 36.67
C LYS A 425 11.83 14.57 36.53
N PRO A 426 11.65 13.60 37.44
CA PRO A 426 12.24 12.26 37.30
C PRO A 426 11.50 11.40 36.25
N GLY A 427 12.23 10.71 35.37
CA GLY A 427 11.66 9.69 34.47
C GLY A 427 11.92 9.90 32.97
N ASP A 428 12.30 8.78 32.33
CA ASP A 428 12.37 8.42 30.91
C ASP A 428 13.26 9.17 29.89
N GLN A 429 13.67 8.42 28.86
CA GLN A 429 14.56 8.84 27.76
C GLN A 429 13.78 9.58 26.64
N GLY A 430 14.42 10.57 26.01
CA GLY A 430 13.80 11.39 24.97
C GLY A 430 13.29 10.60 23.76
N ALA A 431 12.21 11.09 23.13
CA ALA A 431 11.61 10.50 21.93
C ALA A 431 12.37 10.88 20.62
N SER A 432 11.72 10.89 19.45
CA SER A 432 12.35 11.00 18.11
C SER A 432 13.36 12.14 17.91
N GLY A 433 14.26 12.00 16.92
CA GLY A 433 15.34 12.95 16.61
C GLY A 433 14.96 14.14 15.73
N GLU A 434 13.72 14.64 15.77
CA GLU A 434 13.25 15.72 14.88
C GLU A 434 13.27 17.11 15.55
N LEU A 435 13.40 18.17 14.75
CA LEU A 435 13.29 19.59 15.10
C LEU A 435 12.34 20.27 14.11
N ALA A 436 11.47 21.14 14.59
CA ALA A 436 10.47 21.81 13.78
C ALA A 436 10.57 23.34 13.87
N PHE A 437 10.27 24.01 12.75
CA PHE A 437 10.22 25.46 12.60
C PHE A 437 8.83 25.85 12.10
N GLY A 438 8.21 26.86 12.71
CA GLY A 438 6.88 27.32 12.28
C GLY A 438 5.77 26.31 12.55
N ARG A 439 6.07 25.23 13.28
CA ARG A 439 5.16 24.13 13.63
C ARG A 439 5.73 23.24 14.72
N LEU A 440 4.88 22.37 15.26
CA LEU A 440 5.30 21.22 16.09
C LEU A 440 5.83 20.06 15.24
N VAL A 441 6.66 19.22 15.86
CA VAL A 441 7.14 17.95 15.28
C VAL A 441 5.98 17.01 14.96
N GLU A 442 4.92 17.03 15.78
CA GLU A 442 3.68 16.29 15.60
C GLU A 442 2.82 16.81 14.45
N ARG A 443 3.23 17.90 13.80
CA ARG A 443 2.64 18.44 12.58
C ARG A 443 1.22 19.02 12.73
N ASN A 444 0.63 19.00 13.93
CA ASN A 444 -0.75 19.43 14.25
C ASN A 444 -0.93 20.92 14.57
N ILE A 445 0.09 21.61 15.12
CA ILE A 445 0.04 23.06 15.43
C ILE A 445 1.13 23.79 14.63
N GLY A 446 0.77 24.93 14.04
CA GLY A 446 1.63 25.74 13.16
C GLY A 446 1.87 27.18 13.65
N SER A 447 2.41 28.02 12.76
CA SER A 447 2.48 29.47 12.90
C SER A 447 2.02 30.13 11.61
N GLY A 448 1.28 31.24 11.74
CA GLY A 448 0.93 32.13 10.62
C GLY A 448 1.95 33.25 10.40
N GLY A 449 3.14 33.14 11.01
CA GLY A 449 4.20 34.13 10.94
C GLY A 449 5.40 33.66 10.11
N MET A 450 6.42 34.53 10.06
CA MET A 450 7.66 34.30 9.32
C MET A 450 8.79 34.05 10.31
N ILE A 451 9.65 33.08 10.01
CA ILE A 451 10.78 32.69 10.86
C ILE A 451 12.04 32.69 10.02
N ASP A 452 13.11 33.24 10.58
CA ASP A 452 14.39 33.32 9.91
C ASP A 452 15.57 33.23 10.89
N GLU A 453 16.78 32.98 10.38
CA GLU A 453 18.03 33.00 11.14
C GLU A 453 18.00 32.13 12.40
N VAL A 454 17.43 30.92 12.33
CA VAL A 454 17.36 30.03 13.49
C VAL A 454 18.74 29.46 13.75
N ARG A 455 19.33 29.76 14.92
CA ARG A 455 20.59 29.19 15.38
C ARG A 455 20.42 28.50 16.72
N ILE A 456 20.96 27.29 16.83
CA ILE A 456 21.06 26.55 18.09
C ILE A 456 22.53 26.38 18.45
N THR A 457 22.92 26.83 19.64
CA THR A 457 24.31 26.78 20.13
C THR A 457 24.38 25.99 21.44
N ARG A 458 25.43 25.18 21.58
CA ARG A 458 25.79 24.52 22.83
C ARG A 458 26.30 25.57 23.83
N GLY A 459 25.74 25.58 25.03
CA GLY A 459 26.08 26.54 26.08
C GLY A 459 25.19 27.79 26.11
N LEU A 460 25.39 28.58 27.16
CA LEU A 460 24.81 29.92 27.30
C LEU A 460 25.70 30.94 26.59
N ARG A 461 25.09 32.02 26.08
CA ARG A 461 25.76 33.09 25.34
C ARG A 461 25.64 34.44 26.06
N ASP A 462 26.74 35.15 26.19
CA ASP A 462 26.78 36.44 26.90
C ASP A 462 26.61 37.65 25.95
N ASP A 463 26.49 37.41 24.63
CA ASP A 463 26.50 38.43 23.58
C ASP A 463 25.12 38.69 22.95
N LEU A 464 24.04 38.18 23.57
CA LEU A 464 22.66 38.37 23.09
C LEU A 464 22.15 39.81 23.19
N GLU A 465 22.83 40.69 23.94
CA GLU A 465 22.47 42.11 24.09
C GLU A 465 22.58 42.91 22.78
N THR A 466 23.35 42.41 21.80
CA THR A 466 23.46 43.02 20.49
C THR A 466 22.47 42.37 19.53
N VAL A 467 21.38 43.05 19.21
CA VAL A 467 20.49 42.63 18.12
C VAL A 467 21.30 42.66 16.82
N ALA A 468 21.69 41.49 16.31
CA ALA A 468 22.46 41.40 15.07
C ALA A 468 21.64 42.04 13.93
N THR A 469 22.17 43.13 13.37
CA THR A 469 21.58 43.84 12.23
C THR A 469 22.05 43.27 10.89
N THR A 470 22.88 42.22 10.94
CA THR A 470 23.42 41.45 9.81
C THR A 470 23.12 39.96 10.02
N PRO A 471 23.03 39.15 8.95
CA PRO A 471 22.90 37.70 9.04
C PRO A 471 24.04 37.10 9.84
N GLY A 472 23.75 36.00 10.52
CA GLY A 472 24.76 35.27 11.25
C GLY A 472 25.56 34.30 10.37
N GLY A 473 26.72 33.83 10.84
CA GLY A 473 27.48 32.75 10.19
C GLY A 473 27.25 31.38 10.86
N ALA A 474 27.49 30.29 10.12
CA ALA A 474 27.53 28.92 10.68
C ALA A 474 28.87 28.59 11.39
N GLU A 475 29.82 29.53 11.40
CA GLU A 475 31.20 29.29 11.80
C GLU A 475 31.38 29.28 13.32
N SER A 476 31.09 28.13 13.95
CA SER A 476 31.64 27.77 15.27
C SER A 476 31.35 26.30 15.59
N PRO A 477 32.29 25.56 16.21
CA PRO A 477 32.06 24.19 16.65
C PRO A 477 30.99 24.07 17.75
N GLN A 478 30.56 25.19 18.35
CA GLN A 478 29.47 25.22 19.32
C GLN A 478 28.07 25.27 18.66
N VAL A 479 27.97 25.58 17.36
CA VAL A 479 26.68 25.64 16.65
C VAL A 479 26.20 24.23 16.32
N LEU A 480 25.07 23.85 16.91
CA LEU A 480 24.41 22.55 16.71
C LEU A 480 23.54 22.54 15.44
N GLY A 481 23.08 23.70 14.99
CA GLY A 481 22.38 23.89 13.73
C GLY A 481 22.12 25.36 13.43
N TYR A 482 22.04 25.69 12.14
CA TYR A 482 21.77 27.04 11.63
C TYR A 482 20.90 26.95 10.37
N TRP A 483 19.81 27.70 10.32
CA TRP A 483 18.84 27.74 9.23
C TRP A 483 18.48 29.19 8.88
N ASN A 484 18.85 29.61 7.67
CA ASN A 484 18.56 30.92 7.07
C ASN A 484 17.52 30.85 5.95
N PHE A 485 17.00 29.66 5.64
CA PHE A 485 15.87 29.42 4.73
C PHE A 485 15.96 29.97 3.28
N ASP A 486 17.12 30.47 2.86
CA ASP A 486 17.39 31.00 1.52
C ASP A 486 17.10 29.99 0.39
N ASP A 487 17.35 28.71 0.64
CA ASP A 487 17.21 27.62 -0.34
C ASP A 487 15.81 26.96 -0.36
N LEU A 488 14.81 27.50 0.36
CA LEU A 488 13.47 26.91 0.43
C LEU A 488 12.81 26.71 -0.96
N ALA A 489 13.15 27.55 -1.95
CA ALA A 489 12.67 27.46 -3.32
C ALA A 489 13.29 26.31 -4.14
N ALA A 490 14.43 25.73 -3.72
CA ALA A 490 15.06 24.59 -4.40
C ALA A 490 14.30 23.26 -4.19
N THR A 491 13.20 23.29 -3.43
CA THR A 491 12.33 22.14 -3.16
C THR A 491 10.89 22.37 -3.61
N GLU A 492 10.69 23.15 -4.69
CA GLU A 492 9.49 23.02 -5.53
C GLU A 492 9.30 21.55 -5.91
N ALA A 493 8.03 21.10 -5.93
CA ALA A 493 7.64 19.74 -6.33
C ALA A 493 8.49 19.28 -7.52
N ALA A 494 9.31 18.24 -7.31
CA ALA A 494 10.25 17.76 -8.31
C ALA A 494 9.52 17.68 -9.65
N ASP A 495 9.99 18.44 -10.64
CA ASP A 495 9.42 18.44 -11.99
C ASP A 495 9.14 17.00 -12.39
N ARG A 496 7.86 16.63 -12.47
CA ARG A 496 7.47 15.24 -12.68
C ARG A 496 7.68 14.81 -14.13
N ARG A 497 7.81 15.76 -15.05
CA ARG A 497 7.86 15.49 -16.49
C ARG A 497 9.13 14.71 -16.86
N PRO A 498 9.06 13.58 -17.57
CA PRO A 498 10.27 12.88 -18.03
C PRO A 498 11.16 13.80 -18.89
N LEU A 499 12.47 13.58 -18.82
CA LEU A 499 13.46 14.27 -19.64
C LEU A 499 13.26 13.99 -21.14
N GLU A 500 12.77 12.80 -21.46
CA GLU A 500 12.43 12.34 -22.82
C GLU A 500 10.97 11.86 -22.87
N PRO A 501 9.98 12.78 -22.99
CA PRO A 501 8.56 12.43 -23.01
C PRO A 501 8.18 11.46 -24.13
N GLU A 502 8.86 11.53 -25.28
CA GLU A 502 8.66 10.63 -26.42
C GLU A 502 9.07 9.17 -26.13
N ALA A 503 10.02 8.96 -25.22
CA ALA A 503 10.42 7.64 -24.74
C ALA A 503 9.55 7.13 -23.59
N ASN A 504 8.74 8.00 -22.99
CA ASN A 504 7.87 7.70 -21.84
C ASN A 504 6.41 8.05 -22.17
N PRO A 505 5.79 7.45 -23.19
CA PRO A 505 4.51 7.91 -23.74
C PRO A 505 3.34 7.82 -22.75
N TYR A 506 3.50 7.15 -21.61
CA TYR A 506 2.46 6.96 -20.60
C TYR A 506 2.61 7.89 -19.39
N TRP A 507 3.53 8.87 -19.43
CA TRP A 507 3.83 9.75 -18.31
C TRP A 507 2.65 10.63 -17.84
N GLU A 508 1.66 10.87 -18.72
CA GLU A 508 0.42 11.59 -18.40
C GLU A 508 -0.75 10.67 -18.03
N HIS A 509 -0.57 9.35 -18.10
CA HIS A 509 -1.63 8.42 -17.73
C HIS A 509 -1.99 8.57 -16.25
N THR A 510 -3.26 8.36 -15.88
CA THR A 510 -3.77 8.57 -14.51
C THR A 510 -2.96 7.84 -13.44
N ILE A 511 -2.46 6.63 -13.73
CA ILE A 511 -1.61 5.88 -12.80
C ILE A 511 -0.26 6.55 -12.54
N ASN A 512 0.24 7.35 -13.48
CA ASN A 512 1.49 8.10 -13.43
C ASN A 512 1.33 9.56 -12.97
N ARG A 513 0.11 9.98 -12.58
CA ARG A 513 -0.22 11.39 -12.30
C ARG A 513 0.71 12.07 -11.27
N ASP A 514 1.24 11.30 -10.32
CA ASP A 514 2.12 11.77 -9.25
C ASP A 514 3.57 11.30 -9.38
N ARG A 515 3.89 10.44 -10.37
CA ARG A 515 5.21 9.81 -10.51
C ARG A 515 6.27 10.85 -10.84
N ILE A 516 7.38 10.83 -10.11
CA ILE A 516 8.56 11.67 -10.38
C ILE A 516 9.49 10.91 -11.33
N TYR A 517 9.63 11.40 -12.56
CA TYR A 517 10.55 10.83 -13.54
C TYR A 517 11.96 11.42 -13.40
N ASP A 518 12.98 10.61 -13.67
CA ASP A 518 14.37 11.04 -13.88
C ASP A 518 14.98 11.87 -12.74
N PHE A 519 14.57 11.62 -11.48
CA PHE A 519 14.99 12.43 -10.33
C PHE A 519 16.52 12.58 -10.26
N TYR A 520 17.28 11.48 -10.27
CA TYR A 520 18.73 11.52 -10.15
C TYR A 520 19.40 12.14 -11.38
N ALA A 521 18.84 11.97 -12.58
CA ALA A 521 19.37 12.56 -13.79
C ALA A 521 19.13 14.09 -13.82
N LYS A 522 17.96 14.56 -13.39
CA LYS A 522 17.66 15.99 -13.22
C LYS A 522 18.50 16.61 -12.13
N GLN A 523 18.68 15.90 -11.02
CA GLN A 523 19.59 16.30 -9.95
C GLN A 523 21.03 16.45 -10.48
N ALA A 524 21.52 15.47 -11.25
CA ALA A 524 22.84 15.52 -11.85
C ALA A 524 23.01 16.69 -12.83
N ARG A 525 21.99 16.99 -13.67
CA ARG A 525 22.01 18.15 -14.56
C ARG A 525 22.05 19.46 -13.76
N HIS A 526 21.14 19.61 -12.81
CA HIS A 526 21.03 20.81 -11.99
C HIS A 526 22.33 21.12 -11.24
N PHE A 527 22.84 20.18 -10.43
CA PHE A 527 24.05 20.40 -9.64
C PHE A 527 25.33 20.30 -10.47
N GLY A 528 25.32 19.58 -11.59
CA GLY A 528 26.42 19.52 -12.54
C GLY A 528 26.72 20.86 -13.21
N GLU A 529 25.68 21.64 -13.51
CA GLU A 529 25.79 22.99 -14.09
C GLU A 529 26.20 24.06 -13.06
N MET A 530 25.95 23.83 -11.77
CA MET A 530 26.33 24.76 -10.71
C MET A 530 27.87 24.84 -10.56
N PRO A 531 28.44 26.05 -10.34
CA PRO A 531 29.85 26.20 -9.97
C PRO A 531 30.19 25.40 -8.72
N LYS A 532 31.36 24.73 -8.71
CA LYS A 532 31.78 23.87 -7.58
C LYS A 532 31.67 24.56 -6.21
N ALA A 533 32.07 25.84 -6.13
CA ALA A 533 32.02 26.63 -4.90
C ALA A 533 30.60 26.95 -4.39
N SER A 534 29.57 26.73 -5.22
CA SER A 534 28.17 27.00 -4.92
C SER A 534 27.34 25.72 -4.78
N ARG A 535 27.94 24.54 -4.93
CA ARG A 535 27.24 23.27 -4.74
C ARG A 535 27.09 22.97 -3.25
N PRO A 536 25.92 22.52 -2.78
CA PRO A 536 25.78 22.04 -1.41
C PRO A 536 26.71 20.86 -1.14
N GLU A 537 27.20 20.74 0.11
CA GLU A 537 28.01 19.60 0.51
C GLU A 537 27.21 18.29 0.52
N ILE A 538 25.89 18.38 0.77
CA ILE A 538 24.96 17.26 0.77
C ILE A 538 23.77 17.62 -0.11
N LEU A 539 23.54 16.81 -1.13
CA LEU A 539 22.42 16.94 -2.06
C LEU A 539 21.19 16.21 -1.50
N PRO A 540 19.96 16.65 -1.84
CA PRO A 540 18.76 16.02 -1.32
C PRO A 540 18.62 14.57 -1.80
N GLN A 541 18.17 13.68 -0.91
CA GLN A 541 17.76 12.32 -1.29
C GLN A 541 16.47 12.34 -2.13
N PHE A 542 16.15 11.22 -2.76
CA PHE A 542 14.85 11.03 -3.40
C PHE A 542 13.70 11.22 -2.38
N PRO A 543 12.69 12.07 -2.69
CA PRO A 543 11.62 12.38 -1.73
C PRO A 543 10.68 11.22 -1.43
N GLY A 544 10.81 10.10 -2.16
CA GLY A 544 9.91 8.96 -2.09
C GLY A 544 8.98 8.88 -3.29
N ILE A 545 8.28 7.75 -3.39
CA ILE A 545 7.29 7.51 -4.45
C ILE A 545 6.21 8.59 -4.39
N ASP A 546 5.84 9.13 -5.54
CA ASP A 546 4.79 10.15 -5.67
C ASP A 546 5.01 11.37 -4.73
N GLY A 547 6.28 11.77 -4.60
CA GLY A 547 6.70 12.89 -3.75
C GLY A 547 6.69 12.59 -2.25
N GLY A 548 6.50 11.33 -1.85
CA GLY A 548 6.56 10.89 -0.45
C GLY A 548 5.33 11.23 0.39
N THR A 549 4.29 11.80 -0.21
CA THR A 549 3.09 12.27 0.51
C THR A 549 2.05 11.18 0.73
N MET A 550 2.08 10.11 -0.06
CA MET A 550 1.08 9.03 -0.06
C MET A 550 1.61 7.71 0.55
N GLY A 551 2.65 7.82 1.39
CA GLY A 551 3.26 6.67 2.05
C GLY A 551 4.06 5.78 1.10
N HIS A 552 4.26 4.53 1.52
CA HIS A 552 5.19 3.61 0.86
C HIS A 552 4.75 3.22 -0.56
N TRP A 553 3.46 2.97 -0.79
CA TRP A 553 2.99 2.50 -2.10
C TRP A 553 2.64 3.63 -3.07
N GLY A 554 2.88 4.89 -2.66
CA GLY A 554 2.49 6.05 -3.45
C GLY A 554 0.98 6.13 -3.61
N ASN A 555 0.53 6.49 -4.80
CA ASN A 555 -0.83 6.80 -5.14
C ASN A 555 -1.73 5.58 -5.44
N GLN A 556 -1.28 4.39 -5.00
CA GLN A 556 -1.94 3.10 -5.21
C GLN A 556 -2.15 2.35 -3.90
N ASN A 557 -3.29 1.66 -3.76
CA ASN A 557 -3.63 0.95 -2.54
C ASN A 557 -4.55 -0.28 -2.76
N ASP A 558 -4.72 -1.07 -1.69
CA ASP A 558 -5.53 -2.30 -1.67
C ASP A 558 -7.05 -2.09 -1.72
N GLN A 559 -7.54 -0.89 -1.40
CA GLN A 559 -8.97 -0.58 -1.37
C GLN A 559 -9.50 -0.12 -2.73
N ASP A 560 -8.68 0.62 -3.48
CA ASP A 560 -9.10 1.30 -4.71
C ASP A 560 -8.39 0.73 -5.93
N THR A 561 -7.06 0.67 -5.92
CA THR A 561 -6.26 0.40 -7.13
C THR A 561 -6.11 -1.10 -7.41
N TRP A 562 -6.03 -1.91 -6.35
CA TRP A 562 -5.75 -3.34 -6.49
C TRP A 562 -6.93 -4.27 -6.25
N LYS A 563 -8.10 -3.71 -5.91
CA LYS A 563 -9.34 -4.47 -5.75
C LYS A 563 -10.00 -4.70 -7.10
N ASP A 564 -10.19 -5.97 -7.47
CA ASP A 564 -10.75 -6.36 -8.76
C ASP A 564 -11.38 -7.77 -8.67
N GLY A 565 -12.69 -7.86 -8.91
CA GLY A 565 -13.45 -9.10 -8.80
C GLY A 565 -13.56 -9.94 -10.08
N ARG A 566 -12.99 -9.50 -11.22
CA ARG A 566 -13.18 -10.15 -12.53
C ARG A 566 -12.78 -11.63 -12.57
N VAL A 567 -11.85 -12.05 -11.70
CA VAL A 567 -11.42 -13.46 -11.57
C VAL A 567 -12.58 -14.42 -11.24
N ARG A 568 -13.65 -13.91 -10.62
CA ARG A 568 -14.87 -14.69 -10.31
C ARG A 568 -15.63 -15.10 -11.57
N ASP A 569 -15.52 -14.32 -12.63
CA ASP A 569 -16.22 -14.54 -13.89
C ASP A 569 -15.41 -15.37 -14.89
N MET A 570 -14.11 -15.58 -14.64
CA MET A 570 -13.24 -16.41 -15.48
C MET A 570 -13.78 -17.84 -15.58
N ASP A 571 -13.77 -18.38 -16.79
CA ASP A 571 -13.92 -19.82 -16.99
C ASP A 571 -12.58 -20.53 -16.71
N HIS A 572 -12.48 -21.11 -15.53
CA HIS A 572 -11.32 -21.91 -15.10
C HIS A 572 -11.32 -23.34 -15.65
N GLY A 573 -12.34 -23.72 -16.44
CA GLY A 573 -12.54 -25.09 -16.90
C GLY A 573 -12.97 -26.04 -15.78
N SER A 574 -12.44 -27.27 -15.83
CA SER A 574 -12.81 -28.36 -14.93
C SER A 574 -12.10 -28.38 -13.57
N LEU A 575 -11.05 -27.58 -13.37
CA LEU A 575 -10.27 -27.59 -12.12
C LEU A 575 -9.52 -26.27 -11.87
N VAL A 576 -9.16 -26.04 -10.61
CA VAL A 576 -8.22 -25.00 -10.16
C VAL A 576 -7.29 -25.59 -9.11
N SER A 577 -5.98 -25.44 -9.33
CA SER A 577 -4.94 -25.78 -8.37
C SER A 577 -4.62 -24.56 -7.48
N GLY A 578 -4.52 -24.75 -6.17
CA GLY A 578 -4.27 -23.65 -5.25
C GLY A 578 -4.09 -24.07 -3.80
N VAL A 579 -3.81 -23.10 -2.93
CA VAL A 579 -3.95 -23.29 -1.48
C VAL A 579 -5.44 -23.38 -1.16
N PHE A 580 -6.00 -24.59 -1.14
CA PHE A 580 -7.41 -24.81 -0.85
C PHE A 580 -7.74 -24.46 0.59
N ARG A 581 -8.86 -23.76 0.79
CA ARG A 581 -9.37 -23.39 2.12
C ARG A 581 -10.87 -23.67 2.22
N GLY A 582 -11.25 -24.65 3.03
CA GLY A 582 -12.66 -24.98 3.22
C GLY A 582 -12.89 -26.31 3.93
N GLY A 583 -14.12 -26.54 4.39
CA GLY A 583 -14.50 -27.79 5.05
C GLY A 583 -13.70 -28.13 6.31
N GLY A 584 -13.10 -27.12 6.97
CA GLY A 584 -12.20 -27.27 8.12
C GLY A 584 -10.76 -27.64 7.77
N LYS A 585 -10.36 -27.59 6.49
CA LYS A 585 -9.02 -27.95 6.01
C LYS A 585 -8.34 -26.79 5.27
N THR A 586 -7.02 -26.76 5.35
CA THR A 586 -6.14 -25.96 4.48
C THR A 586 -5.19 -26.94 3.78
N ILE A 587 -5.23 -26.98 2.45
CA ILE A 587 -4.43 -27.93 1.64
C ILE A 587 -3.54 -27.11 0.69
N PRO A 588 -2.24 -26.93 1.00
CA PRO A 588 -1.36 -26.05 0.23
C PRO A 588 -1.24 -26.38 -1.26
N ARG A 589 -1.41 -27.65 -1.63
CA ARG A 589 -1.30 -28.16 -3.01
C ARG A 589 -2.61 -28.68 -3.56
N GLY A 590 -3.74 -28.25 -3.00
CA GLY A 590 -5.06 -28.76 -3.36
C GLY A 590 -5.38 -28.54 -4.84
N VAL A 591 -5.99 -29.54 -5.45
CA VAL A 591 -6.57 -29.46 -6.80
C VAL A 591 -8.08 -29.59 -6.67
N SER A 592 -8.78 -28.45 -6.72
CA SER A 592 -10.24 -28.40 -6.72
C SER A 592 -10.74 -28.78 -8.11
N VAL A 593 -11.65 -29.74 -8.21
CA VAL A 593 -12.21 -30.26 -9.46
C VAL A 593 -13.74 -30.20 -9.46
N LYS A 594 -14.32 -29.93 -10.62
CA LYS A 594 -15.77 -30.12 -10.88
C LYS A 594 -16.03 -31.60 -11.15
N LEU A 595 -17.04 -32.17 -10.50
CA LEU A 595 -17.49 -33.55 -10.70
C LEU A 595 -18.74 -33.62 -11.58
N ASP A 596 -19.60 -32.60 -11.47
CA ASP A 596 -20.70 -32.24 -12.38
C ASP A 596 -21.00 -30.73 -12.26
N GLU A 597 -22.14 -30.26 -12.78
CA GLU A 597 -22.54 -28.85 -12.72
C GLU A 597 -22.68 -28.27 -11.30
N LYS A 598 -22.93 -29.11 -10.30
CA LYS A 598 -23.26 -28.66 -8.93
C LYS A 598 -22.36 -29.23 -7.87
N LEU A 599 -21.55 -30.22 -8.18
CA LEU A 599 -20.74 -30.94 -7.22
C LEU A 599 -19.25 -30.83 -7.55
N CYS A 600 -18.47 -30.48 -6.53
CA CYS A 600 -17.04 -30.32 -6.62
C CYS A 600 -16.34 -31.09 -5.50
N ALA A 601 -15.04 -31.34 -5.67
CA ALA A 601 -14.20 -31.93 -4.64
C ALA A 601 -12.75 -31.42 -4.75
N VAL A 602 -11.97 -31.58 -3.69
CA VAL A 602 -10.53 -31.24 -3.70
C VAL A 602 -9.72 -32.51 -3.52
N PHE A 603 -8.78 -32.73 -4.43
CA PHE A 603 -7.76 -33.77 -4.34
C PHE A 603 -6.49 -33.17 -3.71
N ASP A 604 -5.90 -33.88 -2.75
CA ASP A 604 -4.59 -33.54 -2.18
C ASP A 604 -3.51 -34.44 -2.80
N PRO A 605 -2.62 -33.90 -3.65
CA PRO A 605 -1.51 -34.64 -4.24
C PRO A 605 -0.52 -35.22 -3.21
N THR A 606 -0.55 -34.74 -1.97
CA THR A 606 0.33 -35.21 -0.89
C THR A 606 -0.22 -36.46 -0.21
N THR A 607 -1.54 -36.55 -0.06
CA THR A 607 -2.21 -37.71 0.56
C THR A 607 -2.74 -38.69 -0.48
N LEU A 608 -2.76 -38.30 -1.76
CA LEU A 608 -3.32 -39.04 -2.89
C LEU A 608 -4.80 -39.37 -2.69
N ASN A 609 -5.56 -38.43 -2.14
CA ASN A 609 -6.98 -38.62 -1.83
C ASN A 609 -7.82 -37.36 -2.08
N TYR A 610 -9.13 -37.58 -2.30
CA TYR A 610 -10.12 -36.51 -2.19
C TYR A 610 -10.40 -36.22 -0.72
N GLU A 611 -10.19 -34.99 -0.29
CA GLU A 611 -10.20 -34.62 1.14
C GLU A 611 -11.50 -33.95 1.58
N VAL A 612 -12.17 -33.23 0.67
CA VAL A 612 -13.43 -32.51 0.89
C VAL A 612 -14.26 -32.54 -0.40
N ALA A 613 -15.57 -32.68 -0.28
CA ALA A 613 -16.54 -32.51 -1.36
C ALA A 613 -17.58 -31.46 -0.96
N TRP A 614 -18.10 -30.70 -1.91
CA TRP A 614 -19.09 -29.65 -1.67
C TRP A 614 -20.01 -29.45 -2.86
N THR A 615 -21.18 -28.88 -2.57
CA THR A 615 -22.10 -28.38 -3.61
C THR A 615 -21.89 -26.89 -3.83
N GLY A 616 -22.06 -26.41 -5.07
CA GLY A 616 -21.92 -24.99 -5.43
C GLY A 616 -20.82 -24.74 -6.45
N ASN A 617 -20.20 -23.56 -6.37
CA ASN A 617 -19.15 -23.16 -7.31
C ASN A 617 -17.82 -23.88 -7.01
N LEU A 618 -16.95 -23.98 -8.02
CA LEU A 618 -15.64 -24.59 -7.88
C LEU A 618 -14.79 -23.89 -6.81
N VAL A 619 -14.78 -22.57 -6.79
CA VAL A 619 -14.04 -21.75 -5.82
C VAL A 619 -14.76 -20.42 -5.57
N ALA A 620 -14.57 -19.83 -4.40
CA ALA A 620 -15.07 -18.50 -4.04
C ALA A 620 -13.93 -17.46 -4.09
N TRP A 621 -13.58 -17.00 -5.30
CA TRP A 621 -12.47 -16.06 -5.49
C TRP A 621 -12.66 -14.71 -4.77
N SER A 622 -11.56 -14.22 -4.18
CA SER A 622 -11.48 -12.88 -3.59
C SER A 622 -11.30 -11.80 -4.66
N ASP A 623 -11.76 -10.58 -4.39
CA ASP A 623 -11.42 -9.40 -5.20
C ASP A 623 -10.13 -8.70 -4.75
N VAL A 624 -9.62 -9.03 -3.56
CA VAL A 624 -8.39 -8.46 -3.04
C VAL A 624 -7.24 -8.85 -3.96
N ARG A 625 -6.53 -7.85 -4.49
CA ARG A 625 -5.37 -8.05 -5.38
C ARG A 625 -5.71 -8.98 -6.54
N ARG A 626 -6.87 -8.80 -7.17
CA ARG A 626 -7.31 -9.60 -8.33
C ARG A 626 -7.40 -11.11 -8.03
N GLY A 627 -7.55 -11.51 -6.76
CA GLY A 627 -7.63 -12.90 -6.32
C GLY A 627 -6.29 -13.58 -6.03
N PHE A 628 -5.16 -12.87 -6.11
CA PHE A 628 -3.82 -13.48 -5.95
C PHE A 628 -3.49 -13.93 -4.52
N MET A 629 -4.13 -13.34 -3.50
CA MET A 629 -3.61 -13.38 -2.13
C MET A 629 -4.26 -14.41 -1.20
N GLN A 630 -5.46 -14.90 -1.52
CA GLN A 630 -6.27 -15.69 -0.57
C GLN A 630 -6.33 -17.19 -0.87
N GLY A 631 -5.53 -17.67 -1.83
CA GLY A 631 -5.57 -19.07 -2.27
C GLY A 631 -6.87 -19.39 -3.01
N THR A 632 -7.40 -20.61 -2.81
CA THR A 632 -8.61 -21.12 -3.45
C THR A 632 -9.68 -21.49 -2.42
N PRO A 633 -10.49 -20.51 -1.96
CA PRO A 633 -11.58 -20.78 -1.02
C PRO A 633 -12.63 -21.71 -1.63
N MET A 634 -13.17 -22.62 -0.83
CA MET A 634 -14.27 -23.52 -1.22
C MET A 634 -15.51 -22.73 -1.65
N GLY A 635 -16.02 -23.00 -2.85
CA GLY A 635 -17.07 -22.21 -3.49
C GLY A 635 -18.50 -22.55 -3.09
N GLY A 636 -18.71 -23.32 -2.03
CA GLY A 636 -20.06 -23.69 -1.59
C GLY A 636 -20.09 -24.54 -0.31
N GLU A 637 -21.11 -25.37 -0.16
CA GLU A 637 -21.41 -26.07 1.10
C GLU A 637 -20.81 -27.47 1.13
N LYS A 638 -20.02 -27.76 2.18
CA LYS A 638 -19.43 -29.08 2.38
C LYS A 638 -20.51 -30.15 2.47
N ILE A 639 -20.30 -31.28 1.80
CA ILE A 639 -21.13 -32.47 1.92
C ILE A 639 -20.32 -33.66 2.42
N GLU A 640 -21.02 -34.61 3.06
CA GLU A 640 -20.50 -35.95 3.26
C GLU A 640 -20.61 -36.72 1.95
N SER A 641 -19.52 -37.35 1.52
CA SER A 641 -19.48 -38.07 0.25
C SER A 641 -18.66 -39.35 0.39
N PRO A 642 -19.06 -40.47 -0.25
CA PRO A 642 -18.28 -41.70 -0.22
C PRO A 642 -16.87 -41.54 -0.82
N ILE A 643 -16.66 -40.56 -1.71
CA ILE A 643 -15.37 -40.36 -2.39
C ILE A 643 -14.27 -39.81 -1.47
N THR A 644 -14.65 -39.17 -0.36
CA THR A 644 -13.71 -38.55 0.60
C THR A 644 -13.22 -39.53 1.67
N LYS A 645 -13.67 -40.78 1.63
CA LYS A 645 -13.13 -41.83 2.48
C LYS A 645 -11.73 -42.19 1.99
N SER A 646 -10.74 -42.08 2.89
CA SER A 646 -9.34 -42.43 2.59
C SER A 646 -9.23 -43.87 2.07
N THR A 647 -8.46 -44.07 1.01
CA THR A 647 -8.16 -45.39 0.46
C THR A 647 -6.85 -46.00 1.02
N GLY A 648 -6.18 -45.32 1.95
CA GLY A 648 -4.88 -45.72 2.52
C GLY A 648 -3.97 -44.52 2.86
N LYS A 649 -2.80 -44.78 3.48
CA LYS A 649 -1.77 -43.74 3.74
C LYS A 649 -1.12 -43.30 2.41
N GLY A 650 -0.72 -42.03 2.30
CA GLY A 650 -0.14 -41.42 1.10
C GLY A 650 1.31 -41.83 0.77
N ASP A 651 1.63 -43.12 0.78
CA ASP A 651 2.97 -43.67 0.52
C ASP A 651 3.37 -43.78 -0.98
N GLY A 652 2.68 -43.02 -1.85
CA GLY A 652 2.92 -43.03 -3.29
C GLY A 652 3.57 -41.73 -3.81
N ARG A 653 4.02 -41.77 -5.06
CA ARG A 653 4.54 -40.59 -5.77
C ARG A 653 3.49 -40.05 -6.72
N TYR A 654 3.10 -38.78 -6.54
CA TYR A 654 2.20 -38.11 -7.48
C TYR A 654 2.88 -37.90 -8.84
N LEU A 655 2.20 -38.26 -9.93
CA LEU A 655 2.72 -38.15 -11.29
C LEU A 655 2.06 -37.02 -12.09
N GLY A 656 0.93 -36.49 -11.61
CA GLY A 656 0.18 -35.43 -12.30
C GLY A 656 -1.28 -35.80 -12.51
N PHE A 657 -1.92 -35.14 -13.46
CA PHE A 657 -3.31 -35.41 -13.85
C PHE A 657 -3.53 -35.28 -15.35
N TYR A 658 -4.50 -36.03 -15.85
CA TYR A 658 -5.01 -35.95 -17.21
C TYR A 658 -6.35 -35.20 -17.23
N ARG A 659 -6.62 -34.52 -18.34
CA ARG A 659 -7.94 -33.99 -18.70
C ARG A 659 -8.50 -34.76 -19.89
N HIS A 660 -9.77 -35.12 -19.80
CA HIS A 660 -10.53 -35.71 -20.89
C HIS A 660 -11.91 -35.01 -20.95
N GLY A 661 -12.00 -33.94 -21.73
CA GLY A 661 -13.08 -32.97 -21.57
C GLY A 661 -13.09 -32.40 -20.14
N ASP A 662 -14.26 -32.40 -19.51
CA ASP A 662 -14.40 -31.96 -18.11
C ASP A 662 -13.89 -32.97 -17.07
N GLN A 663 -13.60 -34.21 -17.45
CA GLN A 663 -13.17 -35.24 -16.50
C GLN A 663 -11.69 -35.11 -16.17
N VAL A 664 -11.38 -35.07 -14.87
CA VAL A 664 -10.01 -35.05 -14.33
C VAL A 664 -9.63 -36.43 -13.82
N ILE A 665 -8.47 -36.93 -14.24
CA ILE A 665 -7.96 -38.25 -13.87
C ILE A 665 -6.57 -38.06 -13.26
N PHE A 666 -6.47 -38.22 -11.95
CA PHE A 666 -5.20 -38.13 -11.23
C PHE A 666 -4.38 -39.41 -11.45
N SER A 667 -3.05 -39.24 -11.54
CA SER A 667 -2.12 -40.35 -11.70
C SER A 667 -1.04 -40.31 -10.63
N TYR A 668 -0.75 -41.47 -10.06
CA TYR A 668 0.27 -41.64 -9.04
C TYR A 668 0.86 -43.04 -9.06
N GLU A 669 2.10 -43.18 -8.61
CA GLU A 669 2.78 -44.45 -8.43
C GLU A 669 2.62 -44.94 -6.99
N ARG A 670 2.22 -46.20 -6.81
CA ARG A 670 2.17 -46.89 -5.51
C ARG A 670 2.47 -48.37 -5.71
N ASP A 671 3.32 -48.93 -4.86
CA ASP A 671 3.78 -50.33 -4.94
C ASP A 671 4.40 -50.70 -6.29
N GLY A 672 5.15 -49.77 -6.89
CA GLY A 672 5.78 -49.95 -8.21
C GLY A 672 4.80 -50.02 -9.39
N LYS A 673 3.53 -49.64 -9.19
CA LYS A 673 2.50 -49.57 -10.23
C LYS A 673 1.94 -48.17 -10.35
N THR A 674 1.58 -47.77 -11.57
CA THR A 674 0.81 -46.55 -11.81
C THR A 674 -0.67 -46.82 -11.59
N TRP A 675 -1.30 -45.92 -10.83
CA TRP A 675 -2.73 -45.91 -10.55
C TRP A 675 -3.37 -44.68 -11.20
N LEU A 676 -4.62 -44.84 -11.61
CA LEU A 676 -5.50 -43.79 -12.12
C LEU A 676 -6.68 -43.63 -11.14
N ASP A 677 -7.01 -42.38 -10.83
CA ASP A 677 -8.02 -42.02 -9.84
C ASP A 677 -8.88 -40.88 -10.35
N SER A 678 -10.17 -41.14 -10.52
CA SER A 678 -11.10 -40.14 -11.03
C SER A 678 -12.42 -40.22 -10.26
N ALA A 679 -12.90 -39.06 -9.82
CA ALA A 679 -14.25 -38.88 -9.32
C ALA A 679 -15.12 -38.20 -10.36
N THR A 680 -16.37 -38.66 -10.49
CA THR A 680 -17.40 -38.10 -11.36
C THR A 680 -18.72 -38.06 -10.59
N ALA A 681 -19.67 -37.23 -11.01
CA ALA A 681 -21.01 -37.24 -10.45
C ALA A 681 -22.08 -37.46 -11.52
N LYS A 682 -23.14 -38.19 -11.15
CA LYS A 682 -24.34 -38.37 -11.98
C LYS A 682 -25.56 -38.29 -11.10
N ALA A 683 -26.51 -37.41 -11.49
CA ALA A 683 -27.72 -37.13 -10.73
C ALA A 683 -27.44 -36.78 -9.24
N GLY A 684 -26.37 -36.00 -8.99
CA GLY A 684 -25.99 -35.55 -7.65
C GLY A 684 -25.28 -36.60 -6.78
N VAL A 685 -25.00 -37.80 -7.31
CA VAL A 685 -24.26 -38.84 -6.60
C VAL A 685 -22.85 -38.93 -7.14
N ALA A 686 -21.85 -38.63 -6.29
CA ALA A 686 -20.44 -38.81 -6.64
C ALA A 686 -20.02 -40.28 -6.57
N THR A 687 -19.27 -40.71 -7.57
CA THR A 687 -18.59 -41.99 -7.65
C THR A 687 -17.11 -41.77 -7.89
N ARG A 688 -16.25 -42.53 -7.21
CA ARG A 688 -14.79 -42.53 -7.41
C ARG A 688 -14.37 -43.89 -7.96
N VAL A 689 -13.56 -43.88 -9.01
CA VAL A 689 -12.96 -45.06 -9.62
C VAL A 689 -11.44 -44.96 -9.42
N VAL A 690 -10.86 -46.00 -8.82
CA VAL A 690 -9.42 -46.12 -8.60
C VAL A 690 -8.97 -47.47 -9.14
N GLU A 691 -8.08 -47.47 -10.11
CA GLU A 691 -7.65 -48.67 -10.83
C GLU A 691 -6.20 -48.56 -11.32
N PRO A 692 -5.48 -49.67 -11.49
CA PRO A 692 -4.16 -49.65 -12.13
C PRO A 692 -4.26 -49.09 -13.56
N ALA A 693 -3.19 -48.48 -14.07
CA ALA A 693 -3.18 -47.92 -15.42
C ALA A 693 -3.19 -48.99 -16.53
N GLU A 694 -2.74 -50.21 -16.23
CA GLU A 694 -2.76 -51.33 -17.17
C GLU A 694 -4.18 -51.90 -17.32
N ASP A 695 -4.66 -52.03 -18.57
CA ASP A 695 -5.93 -52.69 -18.95
C ASP A 695 -7.21 -52.19 -18.25
N SER A 696 -7.22 -50.92 -17.84
CA SER A 696 -8.32 -50.31 -17.10
C SER A 696 -9.25 -49.43 -17.96
N ALA A 697 -10.41 -49.04 -17.43
CA ALA A 697 -11.37 -48.21 -18.16
C ALA A 697 -10.86 -46.77 -18.35
N LEU A 698 -10.27 -46.20 -17.30
CA LEU A 698 -9.62 -44.89 -17.27
C LEU A 698 -8.40 -44.84 -18.19
N ALA A 699 -7.69 -45.96 -18.40
CA ALA A 699 -6.56 -46.02 -19.33
C ALA A 699 -6.92 -45.63 -20.77
N LYS A 700 -8.20 -45.77 -21.16
CA LYS A 700 -8.72 -45.37 -22.48
C LYS A 700 -8.92 -43.86 -22.60
N LEU A 701 -9.02 -43.14 -21.48
CA LEU A 701 -9.30 -41.70 -21.43
C LEU A 701 -8.02 -40.86 -21.38
N ILE A 702 -6.87 -41.47 -21.06
CA ILE A 702 -5.56 -40.81 -20.95
C ILE A 702 -4.76 -40.80 -22.26
N LYS A 703 -5.44 -40.86 -23.41
CA LYS A 703 -4.84 -40.88 -24.76
C LYS A 703 -5.11 -39.60 -25.56
N GLY A 704 -5.51 -38.54 -24.88
CA GLY A 704 -6.00 -37.30 -25.46
C GLY A 704 -7.52 -37.21 -25.43
N GLY A 705 -8.04 -36.08 -24.97
CA GLY A 705 -9.46 -35.79 -24.85
C GLY A 705 -10.03 -34.99 -26.03
N PRO A 706 -11.33 -34.67 -26.03
CA PRO A 706 -11.83 -33.57 -26.83
C PRO A 706 -11.33 -32.22 -26.26
N ALA A 707 -10.95 -31.29 -27.15
CA ALA A 707 -10.58 -29.93 -26.77
C ALA A 707 -11.69 -29.22 -25.97
N ASN A 708 -11.32 -28.61 -24.84
CA ASN A 708 -12.22 -27.75 -24.07
C ASN A 708 -12.26 -26.32 -24.65
N TRP A 709 -11.18 -25.90 -25.32
CA TRP A 709 -11.03 -24.55 -25.86
C TRP A 709 -10.66 -24.59 -27.35
N PRO A 710 -11.56 -25.06 -28.24
CA PRO A 710 -11.27 -25.23 -29.66
C PRO A 710 -11.07 -23.90 -30.42
N GLU A 711 -11.53 -22.77 -29.87
CA GLU A 711 -11.50 -21.48 -30.53
C GLU A 711 -10.09 -20.91 -30.69
N ARG A 712 -9.84 -20.30 -31.85
CA ARG A 712 -8.65 -19.47 -32.10
C ARG A 712 -9.07 -18.01 -32.17
N LEU A 713 -8.35 -17.16 -31.45
CA LEU A 713 -8.60 -15.72 -31.41
C LEU A 713 -7.56 -15.00 -32.26
N VAL A 714 -7.97 -13.95 -32.95
CA VAL A 714 -7.06 -13.17 -33.80
C VAL A 714 -6.94 -11.75 -33.29
N THR A 715 -5.70 -11.30 -33.10
CA THR A 715 -5.37 -9.90 -32.79
C THR A 715 -4.30 -9.40 -33.76
N LYS A 716 -3.85 -8.15 -33.59
CA LYS A 716 -2.78 -7.54 -34.39
C LYS A 716 -1.76 -6.87 -33.49
N GLY A 717 -0.51 -6.81 -33.92
CA GLY A 717 0.51 -6.07 -33.20
C GLY A 717 0.62 -4.61 -33.67
N THR A 718 1.38 -3.83 -32.90
CA THR A 718 1.74 -2.45 -33.23
C THR A 718 3.26 -2.33 -33.18
N MET A 719 3.86 -1.83 -34.26
CA MET A 719 5.31 -1.64 -34.36
C MET A 719 5.75 -0.38 -33.61
N GLY A 720 6.82 -0.50 -32.82
CA GLY A 720 7.44 0.61 -32.10
C GLY A 720 8.27 1.52 -33.00
N LYS A 721 8.48 2.75 -32.54
CA LYS A 721 9.25 3.80 -33.26
C LYS A 721 10.52 4.26 -32.52
N GLY A 722 10.82 3.65 -31.36
CA GLY A 722 11.98 4.01 -30.53
C GLY A 722 13.33 3.72 -31.20
N SER A 723 14.40 4.31 -30.65
CA SER A 723 15.79 4.13 -31.08
C SER A 723 16.72 4.22 -29.87
N PRO A 724 17.83 3.47 -29.80
CA PRO A 724 18.26 2.43 -30.75
C PRO A 724 17.40 1.15 -30.65
N TYR A 725 16.59 1.04 -29.60
CA TYR A 725 15.64 -0.05 -29.40
C TYR A 725 14.20 0.43 -29.62
N ALA A 726 13.44 -0.34 -30.40
CA ALA A 726 12.01 -0.14 -30.60
C ALA A 726 11.23 -1.22 -29.85
N ILE A 727 10.19 -0.80 -29.12
CA ILE A 727 9.27 -1.71 -28.41
C ILE A 727 8.00 -1.87 -29.24
N ASP A 728 7.80 -3.06 -29.81
CA ASP A 728 6.56 -3.44 -30.48
C ASP A 728 5.60 -4.07 -29.46
N THR A 729 4.30 -3.88 -29.66
CA THR A 729 3.25 -4.47 -28.82
C THR A 729 2.56 -5.61 -29.55
N LEU A 730 2.60 -6.81 -28.98
CA LEU A 730 1.75 -7.93 -29.42
C LEU A 730 0.46 -7.86 -28.61
N THR A 731 -0.64 -7.46 -29.24
CA THR A 731 -1.91 -7.23 -28.54
C THR A 731 -2.47 -8.54 -28.01
N LEU A 732 -2.58 -8.65 -26.68
CA LEU A 732 -3.20 -9.78 -26.00
C LEU A 732 -4.73 -9.77 -26.25
N PRO A 733 -5.40 -10.95 -26.32
CA PRO A 733 -6.85 -11.02 -26.44
C PRO A 733 -7.53 -10.77 -25.09
N TYR A 734 -7.42 -9.53 -24.57
CA TYR A 734 -8.03 -9.12 -23.30
C TYR A 734 -9.53 -9.42 -23.26
N GLU A 735 -10.21 -9.18 -24.38
CA GLU A 735 -11.57 -9.64 -24.61
C GLU A 735 -11.53 -11.04 -25.23
N ASN A 736 -11.99 -12.04 -24.47
CA ASN A 736 -12.03 -13.43 -24.91
C ASN A 736 -13.27 -14.17 -24.35
N PRO A 737 -13.72 -15.27 -25.00
CA PRO A 737 -14.94 -15.98 -24.61
C PRO A 737 -14.95 -16.52 -23.18
N TRP A 738 -13.76 -16.80 -22.62
CA TRP A 738 -13.57 -17.40 -21.30
C TRP A 738 -13.37 -16.36 -20.21
N LYS A 739 -13.40 -15.06 -20.56
CA LYS A 739 -13.06 -13.94 -19.68
C LYS A 739 -11.71 -14.11 -18.99
N ALA A 740 -10.80 -14.88 -19.59
CA ALA A 740 -9.49 -15.17 -19.05
C ALA A 740 -8.69 -13.87 -18.90
N LEU A 741 -8.08 -13.68 -17.73
CA LEU A 741 -7.35 -12.47 -17.41
C LEU A 741 -5.87 -12.60 -17.78
N PHE A 742 -5.37 -11.63 -18.54
CA PHE A 742 -4.02 -11.63 -19.09
C PHE A 742 -3.00 -10.93 -18.19
N PHE A 743 -2.87 -11.40 -16.95
CA PHE A 743 -1.77 -11.01 -16.05
C PHE A 743 -0.55 -11.89 -16.34
N VAL A 744 0.23 -11.53 -17.36
CA VAL A 744 1.25 -12.42 -17.95
C VAL A 744 2.52 -12.49 -17.10
N SER A 745 2.93 -13.70 -16.75
CA SER A 745 3.97 -13.97 -15.74
C SER A 745 5.10 -14.89 -16.19
N GLY A 746 5.05 -15.38 -17.43
CA GLY A 746 6.09 -16.21 -18.02
C GLY A 746 5.95 -16.26 -19.53
N ILE A 747 7.08 -16.49 -20.19
CA ILE A 747 7.18 -16.59 -21.65
C ILE A 747 8.32 -17.53 -22.01
N ASP A 748 8.14 -18.29 -23.09
CA ASP A 748 9.21 -18.96 -23.83
C ASP A 748 8.73 -19.34 -25.23
N PHE A 749 9.59 -19.98 -26.03
CA PHE A 749 9.32 -20.31 -27.43
C PHE A 749 9.31 -21.82 -27.66
N LEU A 750 8.25 -22.28 -28.32
CA LEU A 750 8.22 -23.59 -28.95
C LEU A 750 9.06 -23.59 -30.24
N PRO A 751 9.44 -24.78 -30.76
CA PRO A 751 10.08 -24.89 -32.06
C PRO A 751 9.31 -24.13 -33.15
N GLY A 752 10.04 -23.47 -34.05
CA GLY A 752 9.45 -22.65 -35.13
C GLY A 752 8.97 -21.26 -34.69
N GLY A 753 9.35 -20.79 -33.50
CA GLY A 753 9.12 -19.41 -33.06
C GLY A 753 7.72 -19.13 -32.49
N ARG A 754 6.88 -20.16 -32.36
CA ARG A 754 5.58 -20.07 -31.68
C ARG A 754 5.78 -19.70 -30.20
N ILE A 755 5.03 -18.71 -29.72
CA ILE A 755 5.20 -18.16 -28.38
C ILE A 755 4.28 -18.90 -27.42
N ALA A 756 4.79 -19.29 -26.25
CA ALA A 756 4.00 -19.76 -25.13
C ALA A 756 4.09 -18.74 -23.98
N ILE A 757 2.96 -18.35 -23.40
CA ILE A 757 2.90 -17.49 -22.22
C ILE A 757 2.05 -18.12 -21.11
N CYS A 758 2.37 -17.83 -19.85
CA CYS A 758 1.49 -18.18 -18.72
C CYS A 758 0.96 -16.93 -18.00
N THR A 759 -0.19 -17.06 -17.35
CA THR A 759 -0.80 -16.00 -16.53
C THR A 759 -0.80 -16.36 -15.04
N ILE A 760 -0.78 -15.35 -14.17
CA ILE A 760 -0.83 -15.53 -12.71
C ILE A 760 -2.09 -16.29 -12.28
N HIS A 761 -3.18 -16.21 -13.06
CA HIS A 761 -4.45 -16.90 -12.76
C HIS A 761 -4.49 -18.37 -13.14
N GLY A 762 -3.44 -18.92 -13.78
CA GLY A 762 -3.33 -20.36 -14.01
C GLY A 762 -3.44 -20.82 -15.45
N ASP A 763 -3.41 -19.90 -16.42
CA ASP A 763 -3.56 -20.25 -17.83
C ASP A 763 -2.22 -20.31 -18.57
N VAL A 764 -2.18 -21.09 -19.65
CA VAL A 764 -1.13 -21.04 -20.68
C VAL A 764 -1.77 -20.81 -22.04
N TRP A 765 -1.17 -19.93 -22.82
CA TRP A 765 -1.63 -19.54 -24.15
C TRP A 765 -0.51 -19.68 -25.18
N LEU A 766 -0.89 -20.13 -26.37
CA LEU A 766 -0.03 -20.15 -27.55
C LEU A 766 -0.34 -18.96 -28.44
N CYS A 767 0.69 -18.40 -29.06
CA CYS A 767 0.58 -17.33 -30.04
C CYS A 767 1.44 -17.63 -31.27
N ASP A 768 0.78 -17.70 -32.42
CA ASP A 768 1.40 -17.73 -33.74
C ASP A 768 1.50 -16.31 -34.30
N VAL A 769 2.69 -15.91 -34.73
CA VAL A 769 2.95 -14.62 -35.35
C VAL A 769 3.06 -14.82 -36.85
N SER A 770 2.18 -14.17 -37.62
CA SER A 770 2.13 -14.34 -39.09
C SER A 770 3.35 -13.79 -39.83
N ASP A 771 3.88 -12.65 -39.39
CA ASP A 771 5.03 -11.99 -40.02
C ASP A 771 5.75 -11.01 -39.08
N GLU A 772 6.92 -10.53 -39.49
CA GLU A 772 7.73 -9.61 -38.68
C GLU A 772 7.04 -8.27 -38.34
N ASN A 773 6.07 -7.81 -39.13
CA ASN A 773 5.31 -6.58 -38.88
C ASN A 773 4.09 -6.79 -37.98
N LEU A 774 3.90 -8.01 -37.46
CA LEU A 774 2.81 -8.37 -36.55
C LEU A 774 1.41 -8.12 -37.17
N SER A 775 1.24 -8.38 -38.47
CA SER A 775 -0.01 -8.08 -39.17
C SER A 775 -1.21 -8.89 -38.65
N GLU A 776 -0.93 -10.10 -38.16
CA GLU A 776 -1.86 -11.01 -37.52
C GLU A 776 -1.18 -11.84 -36.43
N LEU A 777 -1.85 -11.98 -35.29
CA LEU A 777 -1.47 -12.81 -34.15
C LEU A 777 -2.61 -13.79 -33.89
N THR A 778 -2.35 -15.10 -33.96
CA THR A 778 -3.36 -16.14 -33.70
C THR A 778 -3.10 -16.78 -32.34
N TRP A 779 -4.09 -16.68 -31.46
CA TRP A 779 -4.04 -17.16 -30.08
C TRP A 779 -4.88 -18.40 -29.87
N LYS A 780 -4.38 -19.34 -29.08
CA LYS A 780 -5.16 -20.46 -28.56
C LYS A 780 -4.85 -20.70 -27.07
N ARG A 781 -5.88 -20.93 -26.27
CA ARG A 781 -5.72 -21.34 -24.86
C ARG A 781 -5.27 -22.80 -24.84
N PHE A 782 -4.11 -23.05 -24.25
CA PHE A 782 -3.46 -24.35 -24.24
C PHE A 782 -3.65 -25.10 -22.91
N ALA A 783 -3.69 -24.37 -21.80
CA ALA A 783 -3.91 -24.94 -20.48
C ALA A 783 -4.62 -23.93 -19.55
N ALA A 784 -5.26 -24.45 -18.50
CA ALA A 784 -5.89 -23.65 -17.44
C ALA A 784 -5.84 -24.36 -16.07
N GLY A 785 -6.03 -23.62 -14.98
CA GLY A 785 -6.18 -24.19 -13.63
C GLY A 785 -4.86 -24.53 -12.92
N LEU A 786 -3.72 -24.02 -13.40
CA LEU A 786 -2.42 -24.14 -12.73
C LEU A 786 -2.34 -23.25 -11.47
N HIS A 787 -1.51 -23.63 -10.49
CA HIS A 787 -1.40 -22.90 -9.23
C HIS A 787 -0.44 -21.72 -9.33
N GLN A 788 -0.99 -20.54 -9.58
CA GLN A 788 -0.27 -19.26 -9.64
C GLN A 788 1.07 -19.33 -10.41
N PRO A 789 1.03 -19.61 -11.73
CA PRO A 789 2.22 -19.64 -12.57
C PRO A 789 3.01 -18.33 -12.50
N LEU A 790 4.31 -18.41 -12.21
CA LEU A 790 5.21 -17.24 -12.18
C LEU A 790 6.55 -17.50 -12.90
N GLY A 791 6.56 -18.52 -13.76
CA GLY A 791 7.53 -18.68 -14.83
C GLY A 791 7.25 -19.89 -15.72
N LEU A 792 7.87 -19.84 -16.90
CA LEU A 792 7.65 -20.76 -17.99
C LEU A 792 9.00 -21.02 -18.68
N LYS A 793 9.25 -22.28 -19.02
CA LYS A 793 10.42 -22.70 -19.79
C LYS A 793 9.99 -23.78 -20.80
N VAL A 794 10.38 -23.65 -22.06
CA VAL A 794 10.26 -24.73 -23.04
C VAL A 794 11.57 -25.52 -23.04
N SER A 795 11.46 -26.83 -22.89
CA SER A 795 12.58 -27.75 -23.04
C SER A 795 12.15 -28.94 -23.87
N ASP A 796 12.97 -29.31 -24.86
CA ASP A 796 12.72 -30.45 -25.74
C ASP A 796 11.34 -30.39 -26.42
N GLY A 797 10.88 -29.16 -26.74
CA GLY A 797 9.58 -28.90 -27.34
C GLY A 797 8.38 -28.97 -26.38
N VAL A 798 8.61 -29.21 -25.08
CA VAL A 798 7.56 -29.32 -24.06
C VAL A 798 7.54 -28.07 -23.18
N ILE A 799 6.34 -27.55 -22.93
CA ILE A 799 6.13 -26.39 -22.05
C ILE A 799 6.18 -26.85 -20.60
N HIS A 800 7.07 -26.24 -19.81
CA HIS A 800 7.18 -26.42 -18.37
C HIS A 800 6.77 -25.14 -17.65
N VAL A 801 5.94 -25.27 -16.62
CA VAL A 801 5.41 -24.14 -15.86
C VAL A 801 5.75 -24.30 -14.38
N MET A 802 6.32 -23.26 -13.79
CA MET A 802 6.51 -23.18 -12.34
C MET A 802 5.24 -22.65 -11.68
N GLY A 803 4.51 -23.54 -11.02
CA GLY A 803 3.45 -23.18 -10.08
C GLY A 803 3.93 -23.28 -8.64
N ARG A 804 3.18 -22.71 -7.69
CA ARG A 804 3.53 -22.80 -6.26
C ARG A 804 3.56 -24.23 -5.73
N ASN A 805 2.83 -25.15 -6.36
CA ASN A 805 2.75 -26.56 -5.97
C ASN A 805 3.84 -27.44 -6.60
N GLN A 806 4.25 -27.19 -7.85
CA GLN A 806 5.11 -28.08 -8.63
C GLN A 806 5.65 -27.42 -9.91
N ILE A 807 6.69 -28.02 -10.49
CA ILE A 807 7.05 -27.87 -11.91
C ILE A 807 6.12 -28.80 -12.71
N THR A 808 5.33 -28.22 -13.61
CA THR A 808 4.38 -28.97 -14.45
C THR A 808 4.87 -29.02 -15.88
N ALA A 809 5.02 -30.21 -16.48
CA ALA A 809 5.17 -30.35 -17.93
C ALA A 809 3.79 -30.56 -18.57
N LEU A 810 3.52 -29.83 -19.64
CA LEU A 810 2.23 -29.83 -20.34
C LEU A 810 2.36 -30.57 -21.66
N HIS A 811 1.66 -31.70 -21.78
CA HIS A 811 1.68 -32.56 -22.96
C HIS A 811 0.35 -32.51 -23.69
N ASP A 812 0.42 -32.19 -24.98
CA ASP A 812 -0.66 -32.41 -25.95
C ASP A 812 -0.49 -33.84 -26.52
N LEU A 813 -1.43 -34.73 -26.23
CA LEU A 813 -1.35 -36.14 -26.58
C LEU A 813 -2.03 -36.48 -27.92
N ASN A 814 -2.86 -35.58 -28.45
CA ASN A 814 -3.67 -35.81 -29.65
C ASN A 814 -3.35 -34.83 -30.80
N GLY A 815 -2.48 -33.85 -30.57
CA GLY A 815 -2.03 -32.84 -31.53
C GLY A 815 -3.08 -31.77 -31.84
N ASP A 816 -4.01 -31.50 -30.92
CA ASP A 816 -5.06 -30.51 -31.13
C ASP A 816 -4.66 -29.08 -30.71
N ASP A 817 -3.46 -28.86 -30.16
CA ASP A 817 -2.97 -27.64 -29.50
C ASP A 817 -3.66 -27.36 -28.13
N GLU A 818 -3.96 -28.37 -27.33
CA GLU A 818 -4.41 -28.29 -25.92
C GLU A 818 -3.66 -29.33 -25.06
N ALA A 819 -3.34 -28.98 -23.81
CA ALA A 819 -2.65 -29.90 -22.90
C ALA A 819 -3.63 -30.93 -22.31
N ASP A 820 -3.39 -32.21 -22.56
CA ASP A 820 -4.13 -33.35 -22.01
C ASP A 820 -3.52 -33.88 -20.72
N PHE A 821 -2.18 -33.86 -20.60
CA PHE A 821 -1.47 -34.37 -19.43
C PHE A 821 -0.62 -33.28 -18.78
N TYR A 822 -0.89 -33.06 -17.49
CA TYR A 822 -0.23 -32.13 -16.60
C TYR A 822 0.71 -32.93 -15.70
N GLU A 823 1.87 -33.26 -16.24
CA GLU A 823 2.88 -34.08 -15.55
C GLU A 823 3.50 -33.30 -14.40
N CYS A 824 3.53 -33.90 -13.21
CA CYS A 824 4.31 -33.39 -12.08
C CYS A 824 5.78 -33.79 -12.25
N VAL A 825 6.58 -32.94 -12.90
CA VAL A 825 8.03 -33.15 -13.07
C VAL A 825 8.74 -33.10 -11.72
N SER A 826 8.35 -32.16 -10.86
CA SER A 826 8.93 -32.03 -9.53
C SER A 826 8.02 -31.26 -8.59
N ALA A 827 7.88 -31.74 -7.35
CA ALA A 827 7.17 -31.06 -6.28
C ALA A 827 7.97 -31.12 -4.97
N VAL A 828 9.30 -31.08 -5.08
CA VAL A 828 10.25 -31.26 -3.96
C VAL A 828 10.43 -30.01 -3.09
N HIS A 829 10.03 -28.83 -3.58
CA HIS A 829 10.11 -27.56 -2.84
C HIS A 829 8.94 -27.38 -1.88
N GLU A 830 9.06 -26.45 -0.93
CA GLU A 830 8.00 -26.21 0.04
C GLU A 830 6.90 -25.31 -0.54
N THR A 831 5.64 -25.70 -0.32
CA THR A 831 4.48 -24.87 -0.65
C THR A 831 3.88 -24.30 0.63
N SER A 832 4.06 -23.00 0.85
CA SER A 832 3.49 -22.33 2.02
C SER A 832 1.96 -22.18 1.90
N PRO A 833 1.19 -22.27 3.01
CA PRO A 833 -0.21 -21.88 3.04
C PRO A 833 -0.42 -20.36 2.98
N GLY A 834 0.63 -19.56 3.16
CA GLY A 834 0.58 -18.10 3.15
C GLY A 834 0.25 -17.50 1.77
N GLY A 835 -0.36 -16.31 1.78
CA GLY A 835 -0.71 -15.58 0.56
C GLY A 835 0.46 -14.80 -0.07
N HIS A 836 1.48 -14.47 0.72
CA HIS A 836 2.61 -13.63 0.31
C HIS A 836 3.89 -14.43 -0.04
N ASP A 837 3.77 -15.74 -0.25
CA ASP A 837 4.92 -16.62 -0.48
C ASP A 837 4.97 -17.10 -1.93
N PHE A 838 5.56 -16.26 -2.79
CA PHE A 838 5.67 -16.49 -4.22
C PHE A 838 6.88 -17.37 -4.56
N ILE A 839 6.72 -18.15 -5.64
CA ILE A 839 7.78 -18.96 -6.25
C ILE A 839 7.89 -18.51 -7.70
N THR A 840 9.04 -17.99 -8.10
CA THR A 840 9.18 -17.19 -9.31
C THR A 840 10.31 -17.68 -10.24
N GLY A 841 10.14 -17.41 -11.53
CA GLY A 841 11.03 -17.85 -12.60
C GLY A 841 10.63 -19.21 -13.17
N LEU A 842 11.35 -19.64 -14.20
CA LEU A 842 11.84 -21.02 -14.32
C LEU A 842 12.97 -20.99 -15.34
N GLU A 843 14.17 -21.37 -14.93
CA GLU A 843 15.31 -21.54 -15.83
C GLU A 843 15.78 -22.99 -15.85
N ARG A 844 16.47 -23.35 -16.94
CA ARG A 844 17.09 -24.67 -17.13
C ARG A 844 18.47 -24.49 -17.73
N ASP A 845 19.48 -25.11 -17.12
CA ASP A 845 20.86 -25.06 -17.63
C ASP A 845 21.15 -26.20 -18.62
N ASP A 846 22.34 -26.18 -19.23
CA ASP A 846 22.82 -27.18 -20.19
C ASP A 846 22.98 -28.60 -19.58
N GLU A 847 23.02 -28.72 -18.26
CA GLU A 847 23.00 -30.01 -17.53
C GLU A 847 21.57 -30.51 -17.27
N GLY A 848 20.56 -29.75 -17.68
CA GLY A 848 19.14 -30.08 -17.53
C GLY A 848 18.57 -29.81 -16.14
N ARG A 849 19.30 -29.13 -15.24
CA ARG A 849 18.86 -28.78 -13.88
C ARG A 849 17.93 -27.57 -13.92
N TRP A 850 16.94 -27.54 -13.03
CA TRP A 850 15.94 -26.49 -12.96
C TRP A 850 16.27 -25.47 -11.87
N TYR A 851 15.99 -24.18 -12.13
CA TYR A 851 16.24 -23.09 -11.20
C TYR A 851 15.00 -22.22 -11.02
N PHE A 852 14.71 -21.84 -9.78
CA PHE A 852 13.65 -20.89 -9.42
C PHE A 852 13.97 -20.19 -8.10
N ALA A 853 13.30 -19.09 -7.82
CA ALA A 853 13.44 -18.36 -6.57
C ALA A 853 12.18 -18.52 -5.71
N SER A 854 12.36 -18.72 -4.41
CA SER A 854 11.32 -18.83 -3.39
C SER A 854 11.59 -17.80 -2.31
N GLY A 855 10.58 -17.00 -1.95
CA GLY A 855 10.71 -16.05 -0.83
C GLY A 855 10.98 -16.74 0.51
N ASN A 856 10.49 -17.96 0.68
CA ASN A 856 10.63 -18.73 1.93
C ASN A 856 11.97 -19.49 1.99
N GLN A 857 12.36 -20.17 0.91
CA GLN A 857 13.55 -21.03 0.90
C GLN A 857 14.81 -20.32 0.37
N GLY A 858 14.64 -19.42 -0.60
CA GLY A 858 15.72 -18.77 -1.33
C GLY A 858 15.82 -19.22 -2.78
N VAL A 859 17.03 -19.22 -3.36
CA VAL A 859 17.23 -19.68 -4.74
C VAL A 859 17.46 -21.18 -4.74
N CYS A 860 16.64 -21.88 -5.52
CA CYS A 860 16.51 -23.33 -5.53
C CYS A 860 17.03 -23.91 -6.85
N ARG A 861 17.77 -25.01 -6.77
CA ARG A 861 18.23 -25.84 -7.90
C ARG A 861 17.71 -27.25 -7.75
N VAL A 862 16.93 -27.72 -8.73
CA VAL A 862 16.41 -29.08 -8.77
C VAL A 862 17.19 -29.91 -9.78
N SER A 863 17.50 -31.16 -9.44
CA SER A 863 18.20 -32.10 -10.33
C SER A 863 17.44 -32.33 -11.64
N ALA A 864 18.17 -32.75 -12.68
CA ALA A 864 17.58 -32.95 -14.00
C ALA A 864 16.43 -33.97 -14.04
N ASP A 865 16.42 -34.93 -13.11
CA ASP A 865 15.37 -35.94 -12.93
C ASP A 865 14.19 -35.46 -12.05
N GLY A 866 14.24 -34.21 -11.56
CA GLY A 866 13.20 -33.62 -10.73
C GLY A 866 13.15 -34.12 -9.28
N GLN A 867 14.04 -35.04 -8.86
CA GLN A 867 13.87 -35.78 -7.59
C GLN A 867 14.55 -35.15 -6.38
N SER A 868 15.52 -34.24 -6.57
CA SER A 868 16.27 -33.63 -5.47
C SER A 868 16.35 -32.11 -5.60
N LEU A 869 16.36 -31.43 -4.45
CA LEU A 869 16.44 -29.98 -4.34
C LEU A 869 17.68 -29.58 -3.54
N GLU A 870 18.38 -28.59 -4.06
CA GLU A 870 19.45 -27.86 -3.39
C GLU A 870 19.05 -26.39 -3.26
N VAL A 871 19.18 -25.82 -2.06
CA VAL A 871 19.03 -24.38 -1.84
C VAL A 871 20.41 -23.74 -1.98
N LEU A 872 20.62 -22.99 -3.06
CA LEU A 872 21.90 -22.36 -3.38
C LEU A 872 22.21 -21.19 -2.43
N ALA A 873 21.22 -20.37 -2.10
CA ALA A 873 21.38 -19.23 -1.19
C ALA A 873 20.03 -18.85 -0.56
N THR A 874 20.08 -18.06 0.52
CA THR A 874 18.90 -17.63 1.31
C THR A 874 18.83 -16.11 1.46
N GLY A 875 17.78 -15.58 2.09
CA GLY A 875 17.70 -14.16 2.45
C GLY A 875 17.29 -13.24 1.31
N PHE A 876 16.50 -13.74 0.36
CA PHE A 876 15.95 -12.94 -0.73
C PHE A 876 14.53 -12.49 -0.39
N ARG A 877 14.30 -11.19 -0.25
CA ARG A 877 12.98 -10.67 0.05
C ARG A 877 12.14 -10.56 -1.22
N ASN A 878 11.06 -11.34 -1.29
CA ASN A 878 10.09 -11.34 -2.40
C ASN A 878 10.76 -11.38 -3.80
N PRO A 879 11.70 -12.31 -4.06
CA PRO A 879 12.40 -12.36 -5.33
C PRO A 879 11.41 -12.52 -6.48
N ASN A 880 11.56 -11.70 -7.52
CA ASN A 880 10.67 -11.71 -8.67
C ASN A 880 11.41 -12.21 -9.91
N GLY A 881 11.80 -13.48 -9.89
CA GLY A 881 12.46 -14.18 -10.97
C GLY A 881 13.97 -14.16 -10.89
N LEU A 882 14.59 -14.91 -11.79
CA LEU A 882 16.03 -15.06 -11.91
C LEU A 882 16.42 -15.24 -13.37
N GLY A 883 17.69 -15.02 -13.67
CA GLY A 883 18.32 -15.39 -14.93
C GLY A 883 19.61 -16.17 -14.70
N ILE A 884 19.95 -17.05 -15.63
CA ILE A 884 21.18 -17.85 -15.59
C ILE A 884 21.97 -17.72 -16.89
N THR A 885 23.29 -17.93 -16.83
CA THR A 885 24.04 -18.31 -18.02
C THR A 885 23.66 -19.73 -18.46
N PRO A 886 23.78 -20.09 -19.75
CA PRO A 886 23.44 -21.43 -20.23
C PRO A 886 24.12 -22.57 -19.44
N ASP A 887 25.38 -22.37 -19.03
CA ASP A 887 26.14 -23.32 -18.23
C ASP A 887 25.81 -23.32 -16.72
N GLY A 888 24.85 -22.49 -16.29
CA GLY A 888 24.40 -22.37 -14.90
C GLY A 888 25.44 -21.79 -13.93
N LYS A 889 26.57 -21.26 -14.40
CA LYS A 889 27.65 -20.75 -13.53
C LYS A 889 27.34 -19.40 -12.89
N VAL A 890 26.58 -18.55 -13.57
CA VAL A 890 26.12 -17.27 -13.02
C VAL A 890 24.62 -17.35 -12.87
N VAL A 891 24.13 -17.09 -11.67
CA VAL A 891 22.72 -17.07 -11.34
C VAL A 891 22.43 -15.72 -10.69
N LEU A 892 21.61 -14.90 -11.34
CA LEU A 892 21.21 -13.59 -10.82
C LEU A 892 19.74 -13.61 -10.44
N THR A 893 19.40 -13.08 -9.28
CA THR A 893 18.02 -12.89 -8.82
C THR A 893 17.83 -11.47 -8.30
N SER A 894 16.59 -11.00 -8.25
CA SER A 894 16.27 -9.71 -7.64
C SER A 894 15.70 -9.84 -6.24
N VAL A 895 15.68 -8.73 -5.50
CA VAL A 895 15.01 -8.56 -4.21
C VAL A 895 14.22 -7.25 -4.19
N GLN A 896 13.14 -7.22 -3.41
CA GLN A 896 12.28 -6.05 -3.23
C GLN A 896 12.60 -5.34 -1.92
N GLU A 897 12.65 -4.00 -1.95
CA GLU A 897 12.81 -3.18 -0.75
C GLU A 897 11.87 -3.60 0.39
N GLY A 898 12.40 -3.66 1.61
CA GLY A 898 11.64 -3.84 2.83
C GLY A 898 12.52 -4.12 4.03
N ASP A 899 12.02 -4.90 4.98
CA ASP A 899 12.76 -5.29 6.17
C ASP A 899 14.06 -6.01 5.78
N TRP A 900 15.17 -5.55 6.36
CA TRP A 900 16.50 -6.06 6.06
C TRP A 900 16.87 -6.05 4.57
N THR A 901 16.18 -5.25 3.77
CA THR A 901 16.42 -5.10 2.33
C THR A 901 16.34 -3.60 2.02
N PRO A 902 17.48 -2.88 2.11
CA PRO A 902 17.47 -1.41 2.17
C PRO A 902 16.83 -0.73 0.96
N THR A 903 17.00 -1.33 -0.21
CA THR A 903 16.33 -0.93 -1.45
C THR A 903 16.27 -2.13 -2.40
N SER A 904 15.51 -2.02 -3.49
CA SER A 904 15.45 -3.07 -4.50
C SER A 904 16.83 -3.31 -5.11
N ALA A 905 17.17 -4.55 -5.42
CA ALA A 905 18.53 -4.89 -5.82
C ALA A 905 18.59 -6.15 -6.69
N VAL A 906 19.71 -6.32 -7.40
CA VAL A 906 20.10 -7.56 -8.05
C VAL A 906 21.23 -8.21 -7.26
N CYS A 907 21.05 -9.48 -6.94
CA CYS A 907 21.99 -10.31 -6.20
C CYS A 907 22.63 -11.32 -7.15
N ASP A 908 23.96 -11.46 -7.06
CA ASP A 908 24.67 -12.59 -7.62
C ASP A 908 24.65 -13.74 -6.60
N VAL A 909 24.02 -14.84 -6.98
CA VAL A 909 23.73 -15.96 -6.07
C VAL A 909 25.02 -16.71 -5.77
N SER A 910 25.53 -16.49 -4.56
CA SER A 910 26.72 -17.18 -4.05
C SER A 910 26.30 -18.41 -3.24
N GLN A 911 26.86 -19.58 -3.55
CA GLN A 911 26.56 -20.83 -2.84
C GLN A 911 26.72 -20.69 -1.31
N GLY A 912 25.67 -21.03 -0.56
CA GLY A 912 25.59 -20.91 0.89
C GLY A 912 25.38 -19.48 1.41
N GLY A 913 25.30 -18.48 0.53
CA GLY A 913 25.16 -17.07 0.85
C GLY A 913 23.80 -16.71 1.48
N HIS A 914 23.81 -15.66 2.29
CA HIS A 914 22.59 -15.04 2.84
C HIS A 914 22.50 -13.57 2.43
N HIS A 915 21.48 -13.19 1.65
CA HIS A 915 21.36 -11.85 1.05
C HIS A 915 20.53 -10.84 1.86
N GLY A 916 20.33 -11.12 3.16
CA GLY A 916 19.96 -10.13 4.16
C GLY A 916 18.54 -10.25 4.73
N ALA A 917 17.56 -10.72 3.96
CA ALA A 917 16.17 -10.81 4.44
C ALA A 917 16.03 -11.77 5.64
N GLY A 918 15.37 -11.32 6.71
CA GLY A 918 15.33 -12.04 8.00
C GLY A 918 16.50 -11.71 8.95
N GLY A 919 17.38 -10.79 8.55
CA GLY A 919 18.51 -10.31 9.35
C GLY A 919 19.82 -11.07 9.13
N PRO A 920 20.95 -10.49 9.58
CA PRO A 920 22.26 -11.09 9.34
C PRO A 920 22.39 -12.41 10.09
N LYS A 921 23.06 -13.37 9.45
CA LYS A 921 23.47 -14.64 10.06
C LYS A 921 24.94 -14.57 10.49
N GLU A 922 25.37 -15.50 11.32
CA GLU A 922 26.79 -15.60 11.72
C GLU A 922 27.67 -16.13 10.57
N GLY A 923 28.93 -15.68 10.52
CA GLY A 923 29.94 -16.15 9.57
C GLY A 923 30.07 -15.31 8.29
N ALA A 924 31.06 -15.63 7.46
CA ALA A 924 31.43 -14.85 6.27
C ALA A 924 30.35 -14.80 5.17
N LEU A 925 29.46 -15.79 5.15
CA LEU A 925 28.30 -15.84 4.25
C LEU A 925 26.99 -15.41 4.94
N GLY A 926 27.10 -14.87 6.15
CA GLY A 926 25.96 -14.46 6.96
C GLY A 926 25.31 -13.15 6.52
N TYR A 927 26.00 -12.36 5.70
CA TYR A 927 25.45 -11.27 4.90
C TYR A 927 26.30 -11.09 3.63
N VAL A 928 25.70 -11.40 2.48
CA VAL A 928 26.30 -11.19 1.15
C VAL A 928 25.59 -9.98 0.53
N PRO A 929 26.30 -8.86 0.33
CA PRO A 929 25.69 -7.68 -0.26
C PRO A 929 25.21 -7.99 -1.70
N PRO A 930 24.12 -7.36 -2.16
CA PRO A 930 23.72 -7.42 -3.56
C PRO A 930 24.83 -6.95 -4.50
N MET A 931 24.81 -7.45 -5.74
CA MET A 931 25.73 -7.02 -6.80
C MET A 931 25.46 -5.57 -7.19
N LEU A 932 24.19 -5.15 -7.19
CA LEU A 932 23.77 -3.81 -7.56
C LEU A 932 22.49 -3.41 -6.82
N TYR A 933 22.54 -2.29 -6.11
CA TYR A 933 21.36 -1.63 -5.57
C TYR A 933 20.74 -0.72 -6.62
N PHE A 934 19.41 -0.76 -6.72
CA PHE A 934 18.65 0.21 -7.50
C PHE A 934 18.01 1.23 -6.56
N PRO A 935 18.27 2.52 -6.74
CA PRO A 935 17.63 3.54 -5.93
C PRO A 935 16.12 3.51 -6.17
N ARG A 936 15.32 3.78 -5.13
CA ARG A 936 13.86 3.65 -5.19
C ARG A 936 13.19 4.49 -6.29
N GLY A 937 13.75 5.67 -6.55
CA GLY A 937 13.34 6.55 -7.67
C GLY A 937 13.83 6.10 -9.05
N VAL A 938 14.44 4.93 -9.17
CA VAL A 938 14.85 4.25 -10.42
C VAL A 938 14.13 2.91 -10.56
N ASP A 939 14.09 2.12 -9.48
CA ASP A 939 13.35 0.86 -9.43
C ASP A 939 12.76 0.63 -8.03
N ASN A 940 11.45 0.81 -7.90
CA ASN A 940 10.74 0.53 -6.66
C ASN A 940 10.29 -0.93 -6.53
N SER A 941 10.29 -1.69 -7.63
CA SER A 941 9.99 -3.11 -7.59
C SER A 941 10.65 -3.86 -8.74
N SER A 942 11.69 -4.62 -8.41
CA SER A 942 12.53 -5.30 -9.41
C SER A 942 11.84 -6.50 -10.06
N GLY A 943 12.15 -6.71 -11.33
CA GLY A 943 11.79 -7.88 -12.14
C GLY A 943 12.92 -8.92 -12.18
N GLY A 944 12.91 -9.82 -13.18
CA GLY A 944 13.89 -10.89 -13.33
C GLY A 944 15.03 -10.56 -14.30
N PRO A 945 16.31 -10.82 -13.98
CA PRO A 945 17.42 -10.64 -14.92
C PRO A 945 17.33 -11.54 -16.16
N THR A 946 17.95 -11.16 -17.28
CA THR A 946 18.02 -11.97 -18.51
C THR A 946 19.39 -11.83 -19.16
N HIS A 947 20.05 -12.95 -19.43
CA HIS A 947 21.35 -12.95 -20.11
C HIS A 947 21.18 -12.65 -21.61
N ILE A 948 22.06 -11.84 -22.18
CA ILE A 948 22.01 -11.46 -23.60
C ILE A 948 22.88 -12.43 -24.41
N ASP A 949 22.26 -13.45 -25.00
CA ASP A 949 22.94 -14.46 -25.82
C ASP A 949 22.76 -14.25 -27.34
N SER A 950 21.86 -13.36 -27.74
CA SER A 950 21.55 -13.08 -29.15
C SER A 950 22.53 -12.12 -29.82
N ASP A 951 23.06 -12.51 -30.98
CA ASP A 951 23.88 -11.65 -31.86
C ASP A 951 23.07 -10.50 -32.50
N ARG A 952 21.73 -10.62 -32.52
CA ARG A 952 20.82 -9.62 -33.11
C ARG A 952 20.58 -8.43 -32.19
N TRP A 953 21.03 -8.51 -30.94
CA TRP A 953 20.85 -7.45 -29.94
C TRP A 953 22.07 -6.52 -29.82
N GLY A 954 22.96 -6.55 -30.81
CA GLY A 954 24.02 -5.55 -30.99
C GLY A 954 25.26 -5.80 -30.12
N PRO A 955 26.05 -4.76 -29.85
CA PRO A 955 27.41 -4.89 -29.33
C PRO A 955 27.47 -5.24 -27.82
N VAL A 956 26.33 -5.48 -27.19
CA VAL A 956 26.20 -5.73 -25.75
C VAL A 956 25.91 -7.21 -25.43
N LYS A 957 26.00 -8.10 -26.41
CA LYS A 957 25.95 -9.55 -26.20
C LYS A 957 26.96 -9.99 -25.13
N GLY A 958 26.54 -10.90 -24.24
CA GLY A 958 27.29 -11.37 -23.08
C GLY A 958 27.07 -10.55 -21.81
N ASN A 959 26.42 -9.38 -21.90
CA ASN A 959 25.92 -8.64 -20.74
C ASN A 959 24.53 -9.15 -20.32
N TRP A 960 23.91 -8.42 -19.40
CA TRP A 960 22.62 -8.75 -18.82
C TRP A 960 21.61 -7.64 -19.04
N LEU A 961 20.35 -8.02 -19.02
CA LEU A 961 19.22 -7.12 -18.84
C LEU A 961 18.63 -7.33 -17.45
N HIS A 962 18.11 -6.25 -16.88
CA HIS A 962 17.25 -6.27 -15.71
C HIS A 962 15.98 -5.48 -16.02
N PHE A 963 14.87 -5.83 -15.39
CA PHE A 963 13.59 -5.15 -15.61
C PHE A 963 13.07 -4.55 -14.32
N SER A 964 12.36 -3.43 -14.42
CA SER A 964 11.57 -2.90 -13.32
C SER A 964 10.11 -3.30 -13.50
N GLY A 965 9.63 -4.16 -12.61
CA GLY A 965 8.22 -4.48 -12.49
C GLY A 965 7.42 -3.28 -12.01
N GLY A 966 8.01 -2.41 -11.19
CA GLY A 966 7.34 -1.22 -10.67
C GLY A 966 7.27 -0.07 -11.67
N PHE A 967 8.39 0.31 -12.29
CA PHE A 967 8.47 1.46 -13.21
C PHE A 967 8.27 1.09 -14.68
N CYS A 968 8.04 -0.19 -14.98
CA CYS A 968 7.78 -0.69 -16.32
C CYS A 968 8.88 -0.33 -17.31
N THR A 969 10.14 -0.51 -16.93
CA THR A 969 11.32 -0.18 -17.75
C THR A 969 12.35 -1.33 -17.74
N ALA A 970 13.44 -1.18 -18.49
CA ALA A 970 14.55 -2.12 -18.55
C ALA A 970 15.90 -1.41 -18.37
N PHE A 971 16.88 -2.17 -17.90
CA PHE A 971 18.25 -1.73 -17.69
C PHE A 971 19.21 -2.65 -18.44
N LEU A 972 20.17 -2.08 -19.17
CA LEU A 972 21.38 -2.80 -19.56
C LEU A 972 22.30 -2.88 -18.34
N MET A 973 22.61 -4.10 -17.92
CA MET A 973 23.39 -4.39 -16.74
C MET A 973 24.70 -5.10 -17.11
N MET A 974 25.79 -4.64 -16.53
CA MET A 974 27.12 -5.20 -16.70
C MET A 974 27.63 -5.69 -15.35
N ARG A 975 28.31 -6.84 -15.34
CA ARG A 975 28.79 -7.52 -14.15
C ARG A 975 30.32 -7.51 -14.11
N GLU A 976 30.89 -7.16 -12.97
CA GLU A 976 32.33 -7.19 -12.70
C GLU A 976 32.61 -8.04 -11.45
N VAL A 977 33.75 -8.75 -11.46
CA VAL A 977 34.23 -9.54 -10.32
C VAL A 977 35.63 -9.06 -9.94
N ILE A 978 35.79 -8.61 -8.71
CA ILE A 978 37.06 -8.15 -8.14
C ILE A 978 37.34 -8.98 -6.90
N ASP A 979 38.46 -9.73 -6.89
CA ASP A 979 38.87 -10.59 -5.78
C ASP A 979 37.77 -11.54 -5.25
N GLY A 980 36.88 -11.98 -6.14
CA GLY A 980 35.75 -12.87 -5.82
C GLY A 980 34.48 -12.15 -5.35
N GLN A 981 34.52 -10.84 -5.12
CA GLN A 981 33.34 -10.00 -4.84
C GLN A 981 32.72 -9.51 -6.16
N THR A 982 31.40 -9.57 -6.25
CA THR A 982 30.64 -9.16 -7.44
C THR A 982 30.11 -7.74 -7.27
N GLN A 983 30.19 -6.95 -8.33
CA GLN A 983 29.54 -5.64 -8.44
C GLN A 983 28.98 -5.41 -9.85
N GLY A 984 28.16 -4.38 -10.02
CA GLY A 984 27.52 -4.10 -11.30
C GLY A 984 27.38 -2.61 -11.64
N MET A 985 27.16 -2.36 -12.92
CA MET A 985 26.70 -1.08 -13.47
C MET A 985 25.38 -1.32 -14.20
N ALA A 986 24.44 -0.38 -14.09
CA ALA A 986 23.21 -0.40 -14.88
C ALA A 986 23.00 0.92 -15.63
N VAL A 987 22.45 0.81 -16.83
CA VAL A 987 22.03 1.94 -17.68
C VAL A 987 20.57 1.74 -18.04
N THR A 988 19.71 2.72 -17.73
CA THR A 988 18.30 2.69 -18.13
C THR A 988 18.19 2.72 -19.65
N LEU A 989 17.41 1.78 -20.19
CA LEU A 989 17.10 1.73 -21.61
C LEU A 989 15.84 2.55 -21.91
N PRO A 990 15.73 3.16 -23.10
CA PRO A 990 14.59 3.97 -23.47
C PRO A 990 13.36 3.10 -23.72
N GLY A 991 12.19 3.69 -23.50
CA GLY A 991 10.90 3.04 -23.68
C GLY A 991 10.30 2.56 -22.36
N GLU A 992 8.97 2.44 -22.37
CA GLU A 992 8.18 1.92 -21.27
C GLU A 992 7.34 0.74 -21.72
N PHE A 993 7.20 -0.25 -20.85
CA PHE A 993 6.33 -1.40 -21.04
C PHE A 993 4.90 -1.07 -20.58
N LEU A 994 3.92 -1.72 -21.20
CA LEU A 994 2.49 -1.52 -20.90
C LEU A 994 2.09 -2.01 -19.51
N SER A 995 2.87 -2.90 -18.92
CA SER A 995 2.61 -3.49 -17.61
C SER A 995 3.93 -3.78 -16.90
N GLY A 996 3.88 -4.17 -15.62
CA GLY A 996 5.06 -4.39 -14.80
C GLY A 996 5.99 -5.46 -15.37
N ALA A 997 7.05 -5.03 -16.05
CA ALA A 997 7.97 -5.90 -16.78
C ALA A 997 8.80 -6.75 -15.82
N HIS A 998 8.72 -8.08 -15.96
CA HIS A 998 9.39 -8.96 -15.01
C HIS A 998 9.98 -10.25 -15.58
N ARG A 999 9.65 -10.64 -16.82
CA ARG A 999 10.25 -11.81 -17.47
C ARG A 999 10.53 -11.51 -18.92
N ALA A 1000 11.64 -12.03 -19.43
CA ALA A 1000 11.97 -11.91 -20.84
C ALA A 1000 12.72 -13.13 -21.37
N ARG A 1001 12.63 -13.32 -22.69
CA ARG A 1001 13.34 -14.36 -23.43
C ARG A 1001 13.77 -13.82 -24.77
N PHE A 1002 14.96 -14.21 -25.21
CA PHE A 1002 15.34 -14.07 -26.61
C PHE A 1002 14.67 -15.16 -27.43
N SER A 1003 14.06 -14.78 -28.55
CA SER A 1003 13.49 -15.74 -29.50
C SER A 1003 14.64 -16.50 -30.18
N PRO A 1004 14.65 -17.85 -30.16
CA PRO A 1004 15.64 -18.62 -30.91
C PRO A 1004 15.46 -18.52 -32.42
N ASP A 1005 14.30 -18.05 -32.89
CA ASP A 1005 13.97 -17.93 -34.32
C ASP A 1005 14.48 -16.61 -34.92
N ASN A 1006 14.09 -15.47 -34.34
CA ASN A 1006 14.43 -14.15 -34.87
C ASN A 1006 15.50 -13.37 -34.08
N GLY A 1007 15.93 -13.92 -32.94
CA GLY A 1007 16.96 -13.34 -32.06
C GLY A 1007 16.54 -12.06 -31.32
N GLN A 1008 15.27 -11.65 -31.39
CA GLN A 1008 14.78 -10.46 -30.68
C GLN A 1008 14.33 -10.80 -29.27
N LEU A 1009 14.34 -9.81 -28.38
CA LEU A 1009 13.90 -9.94 -27.00
C LEU A 1009 12.38 -9.81 -26.93
N TYR A 1010 11.72 -10.71 -26.21
CA TYR A 1010 10.31 -10.60 -25.87
C TYR A 1010 10.15 -10.50 -24.37
N VAL A 1011 9.37 -9.52 -23.93
CA VAL A 1011 9.18 -9.14 -22.54
C VAL A 1011 7.70 -9.29 -22.20
N VAL A 1012 7.42 -9.91 -21.05
CA VAL A 1012 6.08 -9.94 -20.48
C VAL A 1012 6.05 -9.22 -19.15
N GLY A 1013 4.88 -8.68 -18.84
CA GLY A 1013 4.63 -7.99 -17.58
C GLY A 1013 3.20 -8.19 -17.10
N ALA A 1014 3.00 -7.92 -15.82
CA ALA A 1014 1.70 -7.99 -15.16
C ALA A 1014 1.53 -6.91 -14.11
N GLN A 1015 0.28 -6.48 -13.93
CA GLN A 1015 -0.20 -5.77 -12.76
C GLN A 1015 -0.41 -6.73 -11.60
N GLY A 1016 -0.44 -6.21 -10.36
CA GLY A 1016 -0.75 -7.03 -9.17
C GLY A 1016 -0.17 -6.46 -7.87
N TRP A 1017 0.98 -5.81 -7.98
CA TRP A 1017 1.61 -5.02 -6.93
C TRP A 1017 1.82 -3.57 -7.40
N GLY A 1018 2.38 -2.70 -6.56
CA GLY A 1018 2.56 -1.29 -6.91
C GLY A 1018 3.45 -1.11 -8.13
N ASN A 1019 2.85 -0.74 -9.26
CA ASN A 1019 3.55 -0.47 -10.51
C ASN A 1019 2.79 0.53 -11.38
N TYR A 1020 3.50 1.12 -12.33
CA TYR A 1020 3.05 2.24 -13.14
C TYR A 1020 2.55 1.86 -14.55
N GLY A 1021 2.29 0.58 -14.78
CA GLY A 1021 1.77 0.08 -16.04
C GLY A 1021 0.34 0.55 -16.30
N THR A 1022 -0.08 0.54 -17.56
CA THR A 1022 -1.41 0.99 -18.00
C THR A 1022 -2.34 -0.16 -18.38
N ALA A 1023 -1.82 -1.39 -18.48
CA ALA A 1023 -2.56 -2.60 -18.83
C ALA A 1023 -2.37 -3.73 -17.79
N ASP A 1024 -3.37 -4.61 -17.67
CA ASP A 1024 -3.35 -5.77 -16.76
C ASP A 1024 -2.13 -6.68 -16.96
N GLY A 1025 -1.70 -6.86 -18.20
CA GLY A 1025 -0.43 -7.49 -18.53
C GLY A 1025 0.06 -7.03 -19.90
N SER A 1026 1.13 -7.64 -20.40
CA SER A 1026 1.69 -7.28 -21.71
C SER A 1026 2.54 -8.39 -22.31
N LEU A 1027 2.63 -8.40 -23.64
CA LEU A 1027 3.64 -9.10 -24.43
C LEU A 1027 4.23 -8.11 -25.42
N GLN A 1028 5.51 -7.79 -25.28
CA GLN A 1028 6.17 -6.77 -26.10
C GLN A 1028 7.50 -7.27 -26.63
N ARG A 1029 7.80 -6.96 -27.90
CA ARG A 1029 9.06 -7.33 -28.55
C ARG A 1029 9.98 -6.12 -28.61
N VAL A 1030 11.21 -6.26 -28.12
CA VAL A 1030 12.23 -5.21 -28.19
C VAL A 1030 13.21 -5.54 -29.32
N ARG A 1031 13.30 -4.65 -30.31
CA ARG A 1031 14.18 -4.82 -31.48
C ARG A 1031 15.26 -3.77 -31.52
N LEU A 1032 16.50 -4.17 -31.80
CA LEU A 1032 17.54 -3.23 -32.23
C LEU A 1032 17.22 -2.72 -33.64
N VAL A 1033 17.06 -1.41 -33.79
CA VAL A 1033 16.72 -0.75 -35.06
C VAL A 1033 17.82 0.19 -35.58
N ALA A 1034 18.76 0.59 -34.73
CA ALA A 1034 19.90 1.41 -35.11
C ALA A 1034 21.15 0.97 -34.34
N ILE A 1035 22.24 0.67 -35.06
CA ILE A 1035 23.53 0.27 -34.48
C ILE A 1035 24.61 1.33 -34.66
N GLU A 1036 24.51 2.18 -35.67
CA GLU A 1036 25.45 3.29 -35.88
C GLU A 1036 25.30 4.31 -34.76
N ASN A 1037 26.40 4.65 -34.08
CA ASN A 1037 26.43 5.54 -32.92
C ASN A 1037 25.65 4.98 -31.72
N PHE A 1038 25.86 3.69 -31.41
CA PHE A 1038 25.23 3.05 -30.26
C PHE A 1038 25.56 3.83 -28.97
N PRO A 1039 24.56 4.40 -28.27
CA PRO A 1039 24.79 5.46 -27.30
C PRO A 1039 25.19 4.96 -25.90
N TYR A 1040 25.16 3.65 -25.67
CA TYR A 1040 25.43 3.06 -24.36
C TYR A 1040 26.84 2.48 -24.30
N PRO A 1041 27.48 2.48 -23.11
CA PRO A 1041 28.66 1.67 -22.89
C PRO A 1041 28.33 0.19 -23.16
N ILE A 1042 29.32 -0.57 -23.59
CA ILE A 1042 29.25 -2.02 -23.83
C ILE A 1042 30.02 -2.82 -22.77
N SER A 1043 30.88 -2.14 -22.01
CA SER A 1043 31.63 -2.69 -20.88
C SER A 1043 32.05 -1.54 -19.95
N TYR A 1044 32.27 -1.85 -18.68
CA TYR A 1044 32.90 -0.95 -17.72
C TYR A 1044 33.95 -1.70 -16.91
N GLU A 1045 34.89 -0.95 -16.33
CA GLU A 1045 35.89 -1.47 -15.40
C GLU A 1045 36.13 -0.46 -14.28
N THR A 1046 36.19 -0.96 -13.05
CA THR A 1046 36.54 -0.15 -11.88
C THR A 1046 38.05 -0.13 -11.69
N ARG A 1047 38.63 1.04 -11.46
CA ARG A 1047 40.05 1.25 -11.18
C ARG A 1047 40.22 2.00 -9.86
N ASP A 1048 41.40 1.88 -9.24
CA ASP A 1048 41.74 2.59 -8.00
C ASP A 1048 41.53 4.12 -8.09
N ASN A 1049 41.57 4.69 -9.29
CA ASN A 1049 41.47 6.12 -9.55
C ASN A 1049 40.28 6.53 -10.43
N GLY A 1050 39.33 5.63 -10.73
CA GLY A 1050 38.16 6.01 -11.53
C GLY A 1050 37.42 4.84 -12.18
N ILE A 1051 36.53 5.17 -13.11
CA ILE A 1051 35.72 4.23 -13.89
C ILE A 1051 36.12 4.35 -15.35
N LEU A 1052 36.42 3.22 -16.00
CA LEU A 1052 36.68 3.14 -17.43
C LEU A 1052 35.41 2.65 -18.13
N LEU A 1053 34.87 3.42 -19.06
CA LEU A 1053 33.71 3.04 -19.86
C LEU A 1053 34.16 2.69 -21.28
N THR A 1054 33.77 1.52 -21.80
CA THR A 1054 34.06 1.13 -23.19
C THR A 1054 32.80 1.25 -24.03
N PHE A 1055 32.90 1.86 -25.20
CA PHE A 1055 31.82 2.05 -26.17
C PHE A 1055 32.07 1.25 -27.46
N ALA A 1056 31.00 0.93 -28.19
CA ALA A 1056 31.10 0.25 -29.49
C ALA A 1056 31.77 1.15 -30.55
N ASP A 1057 31.37 2.41 -30.57
CA ASP A 1057 31.85 3.46 -31.47
C ASP A 1057 32.60 4.55 -30.69
N PRO A 1058 33.51 5.31 -31.33
CA PRO A 1058 34.17 6.43 -30.68
C PRO A 1058 33.17 7.51 -30.22
N VAL A 1059 33.28 7.95 -28.96
CA VAL A 1059 32.49 9.08 -28.43
C VAL A 1059 32.99 10.42 -28.93
N SER A 1060 32.10 11.42 -29.00
CA SER A 1060 32.42 12.77 -29.50
C SER A 1060 33.40 13.51 -28.58
N ASP A 1061 34.17 14.44 -29.16
CA ASP A 1061 35.10 15.31 -28.39
C ASP A 1061 34.36 16.10 -27.31
N GLU A 1062 33.13 16.54 -27.61
CA GLU A 1062 32.26 17.28 -26.70
C GLU A 1062 31.86 16.47 -25.44
N LEU A 1063 31.72 15.14 -25.57
CA LEU A 1063 31.43 14.25 -24.44
C LEU A 1063 32.68 14.06 -23.55
N ALA A 1064 33.88 14.22 -24.11
CA ALA A 1064 35.16 14.05 -23.41
C ALA A 1064 35.62 15.31 -22.64
N GLU A 1065 34.97 16.47 -22.85
CA GLU A 1065 35.30 17.70 -22.13
C GLU A 1065 34.68 17.73 -20.72
N GLY A 1066 35.51 17.89 -19.68
CA GLY A 1066 35.18 17.70 -18.26
C GLY A 1066 34.16 18.67 -17.61
N LYS A 1067 33.32 19.37 -18.38
CA LYS A 1067 32.29 20.29 -17.84
C LYS A 1067 30.87 19.71 -17.83
N ARG A 1068 30.64 18.49 -18.34
CA ARG A 1068 29.31 17.86 -18.41
C ARG A 1068 29.13 16.62 -17.55
N TRP A 1069 30.20 16.14 -16.91
CA TRP A 1069 30.12 14.96 -16.05
C TRP A 1069 29.80 15.37 -14.62
N PHE A 1070 28.90 14.60 -14.02
CA PHE A 1070 28.54 14.75 -12.63
C PHE A 1070 28.49 13.35 -12.01
N ALA A 1071 29.07 13.23 -10.81
CA ALA A 1071 29.02 12.02 -10.02
C ALA A 1071 28.58 12.39 -8.61
N GLN A 1072 27.81 11.50 -8.00
CA GLN A 1072 27.40 11.59 -6.61
C GLN A 1072 27.37 10.18 -6.02
N GLN A 1073 27.53 10.09 -4.71
CA GLN A 1073 27.57 8.81 -3.98
C GLN A 1073 26.75 8.90 -2.70
N TRP A 1074 26.28 7.76 -2.24
CA TRP A 1074 25.58 7.59 -0.97
C TRP A 1074 25.65 6.11 -0.57
N ASN A 1075 25.12 5.81 0.61
CA ASN A 1075 25.03 4.46 1.12
C ASN A 1075 23.64 4.21 1.72
N TYR A 1076 23.33 2.94 1.94
CA TYR A 1076 22.10 2.50 2.58
C TYR A 1076 22.39 1.88 3.94
N ARG A 1077 21.47 2.07 4.87
CA ARG A 1077 21.52 1.42 6.18
C ARG A 1077 20.85 0.04 6.08
N TYR A 1078 21.65 -1.00 6.27
CA TYR A 1078 21.13 -2.35 6.50
C TYR A 1078 20.54 -2.48 7.90
N GLY A 1079 19.26 -2.86 7.99
CA GLY A 1079 18.57 -3.00 9.28
C GLY A 1079 17.10 -3.45 9.15
N PRO A 1080 16.41 -3.64 10.28
CA PRO A 1080 15.05 -4.17 10.32
C PRO A 1080 13.96 -3.18 9.87
N ALA A 1081 14.32 -1.92 9.61
CA ALA A 1081 13.39 -0.94 9.08
C ALA A 1081 12.94 -1.33 7.66
N TYR A 1082 11.74 -0.91 7.27
CA TYR A 1082 11.28 -1.09 5.90
C TYR A 1082 12.07 -0.15 4.98
N GLY A 1083 13.01 -0.72 4.23
CA GLY A 1083 13.92 0.03 3.36
C GLY A 1083 14.88 0.93 4.14
N SER A 1084 15.58 1.79 3.40
CA SER A 1084 16.52 2.76 3.96
C SER A 1084 16.43 4.10 3.20
N PRO A 1085 16.46 5.23 3.93
CA PRO A 1085 16.87 6.50 3.35
C PRO A 1085 18.25 6.40 2.67
N GLU A 1086 18.55 7.37 1.83
CA GLU A 1086 19.85 7.53 1.18
C GLU A 1086 20.74 8.34 2.12
N PHE A 1087 21.84 7.74 2.59
CA PHE A 1087 22.73 8.38 3.56
C PHE A 1087 24.04 8.82 2.92
N SER A 1088 24.52 10.00 3.29
CA SER A 1088 25.85 10.48 2.93
C SER A 1088 26.91 9.45 3.36
N ALA A 1089 27.81 9.12 2.43
CA ALA A 1089 28.95 8.27 2.70
C ALA A 1089 30.06 9.02 3.46
N ARG A 1090 30.13 10.35 3.31
CA ARG A 1090 31.11 11.24 3.96
C ARG A 1090 30.67 11.70 5.36
N HIS A 1091 29.37 11.84 5.57
CA HIS A 1091 28.75 12.35 6.80
C HIS A 1091 27.77 11.32 7.39
N PRO A 1092 28.29 10.28 8.08
CA PRO A 1092 27.47 9.17 8.57
C PRO A 1092 26.26 9.61 9.39
N GLY A 1093 25.09 9.04 9.09
CA GLY A 1093 23.83 9.35 9.75
C GLY A 1093 23.08 10.55 9.18
N THR A 1094 23.65 11.28 8.20
CA THR A 1094 22.97 12.36 7.50
C THR A 1094 22.37 11.86 6.20
N THR A 1095 21.09 12.14 5.95
CA THR A 1095 20.42 11.77 4.70
C THR A 1095 20.81 12.69 3.56
N GLY A 1096 21.03 12.15 2.37
CA GLY A 1096 21.40 12.87 1.16
C GLY A 1096 22.58 12.23 0.43
N HIS A 1097 22.99 12.86 -0.67
CA HIS A 1097 24.09 12.39 -1.52
C HIS A 1097 25.30 13.30 -1.40
N ASP A 1098 26.49 12.72 -1.46
CA ASP A 1098 27.74 13.47 -1.56
C ASP A 1098 28.08 13.72 -3.03
N PRO A 1099 28.25 14.97 -3.48
CA PRO A 1099 28.82 15.23 -4.79
C PRO A 1099 30.26 14.72 -4.83
N VAL A 1100 30.60 13.94 -5.87
CA VAL A 1100 31.94 13.40 -6.09
C VAL A 1100 32.68 14.28 -7.08
N GLU A 1101 33.85 14.75 -6.69
CA GLU A 1101 34.69 15.56 -7.58
C GLU A 1101 35.31 14.69 -8.68
N ILE A 1102 34.98 15.02 -9.93
CA ILE A 1102 35.64 14.47 -11.11
C ILE A 1102 36.85 15.34 -11.42
N LEU A 1103 38.05 14.78 -11.21
CA LEU A 1103 39.32 15.50 -11.39
C LEU A 1103 39.71 15.65 -12.86
N SER A 1104 39.46 14.61 -13.66
CA SER A 1104 39.73 14.59 -15.09
C SER A 1104 38.85 13.56 -15.79
N VAL A 1105 38.64 13.77 -17.10
CA VAL A 1105 38.05 12.81 -18.02
C VAL A 1105 39.06 12.61 -19.14
N HIS A 1106 39.36 11.36 -19.47
CA HIS A 1106 40.35 11.01 -20.47
C HIS A 1106 39.70 10.18 -21.56
N ARG A 1107 40.10 10.46 -22.79
CA ARG A 1107 39.73 9.67 -23.95
C ARG A 1107 40.89 8.76 -24.34
N LEU A 1108 40.61 7.46 -24.45
CA LEU A 1108 41.56 6.41 -24.78
C LEU A 1108 41.13 5.70 -26.07
N ASP A 1109 42.05 4.92 -26.65
CA ASP A 1109 41.79 4.02 -27.78
C ASP A 1109 40.99 4.65 -28.94
N GLY A 1110 41.39 5.86 -29.34
CA GLY A 1110 40.76 6.59 -30.44
C GLY A 1110 39.38 7.18 -30.14
N GLY A 1111 38.89 7.09 -28.91
CA GLY A 1111 37.54 7.53 -28.50
C GLY A 1111 36.61 6.42 -28.07
N LYS A 1112 37.02 5.17 -28.14
CA LYS A 1112 36.18 4.04 -27.70
C LYS A 1112 36.21 3.81 -26.20
N ARG A 1113 37.09 4.50 -25.48
CA ARG A 1113 37.32 4.34 -24.04
C ARG A 1113 37.58 5.67 -23.35
#